data_AF-A0A950HP99-F1
#
_entry.id   AF-A0A950HP99-F1
#
_cell.length_a   1.000
_cell.length_b   1.000
_cell.length_c   1.000
_cell.angle_alpha   90.00
_cell.angle_beta   90.00
_cell.angle_gamma   90.00
#
_symmetry.space_group_name_H-M   'P 1'
#
loop_
_entity.id
_entity.type
_entity.pdbx_description
1 polymer ?
#
loop_
_entity_poly.entity_id
_entity_poly.type
_entity_poly.pdbx_seq_one_letter_code
_entity_poly.pdbx_strand_id
1 'polypeptide(L)'
;MTVPTFDADVDVLTAALAYARVGWYVVPVRRGTKHPGSVLGDRWQHQSSRDPETIVAWFAGTDHGVALHVGRSGAVVFDVDDPPRMPAVLSTAIKRDEPPYQSTRTSVESRGHYLYAAPPDRQLGNSVGKLGRGWGEVRGRNGVIIACPSEHEKAATGGRYRWLRAGAVPVLPDDLAELLPDATEAVDAATDFEIRAFVEQHTEQKAPRLLSAVLRGFHRELDAGGSRHDAMITAACWAAREVRAGAYSAQVACGHLRAAFIESLKTPRAGSTRTATESMAAEEFAGIAAWAVGQAETAELADVRRRIEQRVPDFDVPPPPEPPEEDGDSRGGDSQDEEDASSSWEPIDLSPYLDGTFSRPEPGILYRDDGIGLLYPGRVHWAHGESESGKSMVAQIATVTVIRAGGQVLYLDHESDPGEITARLLALGADPADILTYLVYIRPDESSMVVRSAQAFERLMSQSYELAVVDGVTDALGLDQASSKDLDEVAAWMRRMPRTIAKRTGAAVIAIDHVTKDSGSRGRFAIGSQAKLAGIDGAAFVVEPAKPLGKGLIGEIVLRIAKDRPGSLRRYGGEYRSDRTQEIARITFDSIDPQRIQVTISGPKKGDPSADGGLASSRPTTLMSRVSTVLHQHPGPGLTSNAICDRVKGKREAKLRAIEILVSEGFVERTTTTKGSRTTYTHRSIRVYPEPADLAQERTPGALGPGSP
;
A
#
# COMPACT_ATOMS: atom_id res chain seq x y z
N MET A 1 -20.18 -6.37 -45.19
CA MET A 1 -18.80 -6.69 -44.77
C MET A 1 -18.26 -7.80 -45.67
N THR A 2 -17.00 -7.74 -46.07
CA THR A 2 -16.36 -8.77 -46.91
C THR A 2 -14.94 -9.07 -46.41
N VAL A 3 -14.41 -10.24 -46.75
CA VAL A 3 -12.98 -10.55 -46.63
C VAL A 3 -12.33 -10.38 -48.01
N PRO A 4 -11.34 -9.49 -48.16
CA PRO A 4 -10.65 -9.28 -49.44
C PRO A 4 -9.79 -10.48 -49.81
N THR A 5 -9.64 -10.72 -51.12
CA THR A 5 -8.65 -11.65 -51.66
C THR A 5 -7.30 -10.96 -51.78
N PHE A 6 -6.24 -11.71 -51.51
CA PHE A 6 -4.87 -11.23 -51.56
C PHE A 6 -4.01 -12.11 -52.45
N ASP A 7 -3.04 -11.47 -53.12
CA ASP A 7 -1.93 -12.18 -53.72
C ASP A 7 -1.01 -12.78 -52.64
N ALA A 8 -0.23 -13.79 -53.00
CA ALA A 8 0.55 -14.58 -52.04
C ALA A 8 1.65 -13.77 -51.33
N ASP A 9 2.05 -12.65 -51.89
CA ASP A 9 3.15 -11.78 -51.48
C ASP A 9 2.69 -10.41 -50.97
N VAL A 10 1.38 -10.22 -50.72
CA VAL A 10 0.87 -8.96 -50.18
C VAL A 10 1.56 -8.61 -48.85
N ASP A 11 1.98 -7.36 -48.69
CA ASP A 11 2.53 -6.88 -47.42
C ASP A 11 1.42 -6.60 -46.39
N VAL A 12 1.80 -6.58 -45.12
CA VAL A 12 0.83 -6.46 -44.01
C VAL A 12 0.13 -5.09 -44.02
N LEU A 13 0.81 -4.00 -44.38
CA LEU A 13 0.21 -2.66 -44.41
C LEU A 13 -0.87 -2.58 -45.50
N THR A 14 -0.55 -3.05 -46.70
CA THR A 14 -1.51 -3.10 -47.81
C THR A 14 -2.72 -3.95 -47.45
N ALA A 15 -2.50 -5.10 -46.81
CA ALA A 15 -3.60 -5.95 -46.34
C ALA A 15 -4.44 -5.29 -45.24
N ALA A 16 -3.81 -4.64 -44.25
CA ALA A 16 -4.50 -3.94 -43.16
C ALA A 16 -5.39 -2.80 -43.70
N LEU A 17 -4.91 -2.03 -44.66
CA LEU A 17 -5.70 -0.99 -45.34
C LEU A 17 -6.86 -1.58 -46.15
N ALA A 18 -6.65 -2.73 -46.81
CA ALA A 18 -7.71 -3.42 -47.54
C ALA A 18 -8.82 -3.92 -46.61
N TYR A 19 -8.47 -4.51 -45.46
CA TYR A 19 -9.43 -4.91 -44.43
C TYR A 19 -10.22 -3.71 -43.89
N ALA A 20 -9.53 -2.61 -43.56
CA ALA A 20 -10.16 -1.40 -43.07
C ALA A 20 -11.19 -0.83 -44.05
N ARG A 21 -10.83 -0.78 -45.35
CA ARG A 21 -11.70 -0.27 -46.42
C ARG A 21 -13.01 -1.04 -46.55
N VAL A 22 -13.01 -2.34 -46.31
CA VAL A 22 -14.22 -3.18 -46.40
C VAL A 22 -14.95 -3.35 -45.06
N GLY A 23 -14.57 -2.55 -44.07
CA GLY A 23 -15.27 -2.46 -42.80
C GLY A 23 -14.73 -3.38 -41.70
N TRP A 24 -13.45 -3.71 -41.67
CA TRP A 24 -12.83 -4.37 -40.52
C TRP A 24 -12.01 -3.38 -39.70
N TYR A 25 -12.28 -3.29 -38.40
CA TYR A 25 -11.32 -2.66 -37.48
C TYR A 25 -10.08 -3.54 -37.36
N VAL A 26 -8.91 -2.95 -37.56
CA VAL A 26 -7.63 -3.64 -37.51
C VAL A 26 -6.83 -3.26 -36.27
N VAL A 27 -5.93 -4.15 -35.86
CA VAL A 27 -5.03 -4.00 -34.72
C VAL A 27 -3.63 -4.50 -35.12
N PRO A 28 -2.55 -3.74 -34.86
CA PRO A 28 -1.19 -4.20 -35.06
C PRO A 28 -0.78 -5.15 -33.93
N VAL A 29 -0.12 -6.25 -34.28
CA VAL A 29 0.42 -7.22 -33.33
C VAL A 29 1.90 -7.44 -33.57
N ARG A 30 2.69 -7.61 -32.50
CA ARG A 30 4.10 -7.99 -32.65
C ARG A 30 4.20 -9.33 -33.37
N ARG A 31 5.18 -9.43 -34.27
CA ARG A 31 5.42 -10.63 -35.08
C ARG A 31 5.53 -11.88 -34.20
N GLY A 32 4.89 -12.97 -34.63
CA GLY A 32 4.90 -14.24 -33.92
C GLY A 32 4.08 -14.27 -32.62
N THR A 33 3.31 -13.23 -32.32
CA THR A 33 2.42 -13.19 -31.15
C THR A 33 0.94 -13.18 -31.57
N LYS A 34 0.07 -13.60 -30.66
CA LYS A 34 -1.40 -13.51 -30.80
C LYS A 34 -2.03 -12.43 -29.92
N HIS A 35 -1.21 -11.63 -29.23
CA HIS A 35 -1.69 -10.70 -28.22
C HIS A 35 -2.00 -9.33 -28.86
N PRO A 36 -3.28 -8.89 -28.92
CA PRO A 36 -3.68 -7.63 -29.55
C PRO A 36 -3.10 -6.38 -28.84
N GLY A 37 -2.81 -6.47 -27.54
CA GLY A 37 -2.13 -5.40 -26.79
C GLY A 37 -0.61 -5.35 -26.96
N SER A 38 0.00 -6.24 -27.74
CA SER A 38 1.46 -6.32 -27.86
C SER A 38 2.10 -5.05 -28.42
N VAL A 39 1.38 -4.29 -29.25
CA VAL A 39 1.83 -3.00 -29.79
C VAL A 39 1.11 -1.84 -29.11
N LEU A 40 -0.21 -1.93 -28.95
CA LEU A 40 -1.05 -0.83 -28.45
C LEU A 40 -1.13 -0.73 -26.92
N GLY A 41 -0.57 -1.69 -26.18
CA GLY A 41 -0.65 -1.75 -24.73
C GLY A 41 -2.05 -2.05 -24.21
N ASP A 42 -2.33 -1.57 -23.01
CA ASP A 42 -3.63 -1.73 -22.36
C ASP A 42 -4.74 -0.98 -23.09
N ARG A 43 -5.99 -1.43 -22.91
CA ARG A 43 -7.18 -0.81 -23.53
C ARG A 43 -7.14 -0.77 -25.08
N TRP A 44 -6.41 -1.69 -25.71
CA TRP A 44 -6.31 -1.81 -27.18
C TRP A 44 -7.69 -1.87 -27.88
N GLN A 45 -8.73 -2.36 -27.19
CA GLN A 45 -10.09 -2.51 -27.72
C GLN A 45 -10.62 -1.16 -28.25
N HIS A 46 -10.34 -0.08 -27.52
CA HIS A 46 -10.75 1.28 -27.88
C HIS A 46 -9.87 1.89 -28.96
N GLN A 47 -8.64 1.38 -29.12
CA GLN A 47 -7.64 1.90 -30.04
C GLN A 47 -7.70 1.28 -31.44
N SER A 48 -8.28 0.09 -31.61
CA SER A 48 -8.51 -0.53 -32.93
C SER A 48 -9.14 0.44 -33.93
N SER A 49 -8.66 0.45 -35.18
CA SER A 49 -9.00 1.53 -36.12
C SER A 49 -9.33 1.03 -37.52
N ARG A 50 -10.06 1.85 -38.27
CA ARG A 50 -10.25 1.78 -39.73
C ARG A 50 -9.64 2.99 -40.46
N ASP A 51 -9.10 3.92 -39.69
CA ASP A 51 -8.53 5.15 -40.22
C ASP A 51 -7.19 4.86 -40.93
N PRO A 52 -7.06 5.20 -42.22
CA PRO A 52 -5.84 4.92 -42.99
C PRO A 52 -4.58 5.56 -42.39
N GLU A 53 -4.66 6.78 -41.84
CA GLU A 53 -3.48 7.47 -41.28
C GLU A 53 -2.97 6.74 -40.03
N THR A 54 -3.87 6.39 -39.12
CA THR A 54 -3.58 5.57 -37.94
C THR A 54 -2.95 4.23 -38.33
N ILE A 55 -3.53 3.55 -39.33
CA ILE A 55 -3.03 2.24 -39.78
C ILE A 55 -1.63 2.38 -40.40
N VAL A 56 -1.40 3.37 -41.26
CA VAL A 56 -0.08 3.62 -41.84
C VAL A 56 0.95 3.86 -40.73
N ALA A 57 0.62 4.65 -39.70
CA ALA A 57 1.53 4.90 -38.58
C ALA A 57 1.92 3.63 -37.80
N TRP A 58 1.04 2.63 -37.73
CA TRP A 58 1.32 1.38 -37.01
C TRP A 58 2.20 0.38 -37.78
N PHE A 59 2.09 0.37 -39.12
CA PHE A 59 2.72 -0.65 -39.96
C PHE A 59 3.88 -0.12 -40.81
N ALA A 60 3.97 1.18 -41.06
CA ALA A 60 5.05 1.73 -41.87
C ALA A 60 6.41 1.51 -41.19
N GLY A 61 7.31 0.78 -41.87
CA GLY A 61 8.65 0.49 -41.38
C GLY A 61 8.72 -0.54 -40.24
N THR A 62 7.63 -1.28 -39.98
CA THR A 62 7.59 -2.34 -38.96
C THR A 62 7.36 -3.72 -39.57
N ASP A 63 7.58 -4.76 -38.79
CA ASP A 63 7.28 -6.16 -39.14
C ASP A 63 6.03 -6.68 -38.41
N HIS A 64 5.17 -5.77 -37.94
CA HIS A 64 3.95 -6.10 -37.23
C HIS A 64 3.01 -6.96 -38.10
N GLY A 65 2.34 -7.93 -37.46
CA GLY A 65 1.20 -8.63 -38.03
C GLY A 65 -0.10 -7.83 -37.87
N VAL A 66 -1.13 -8.20 -38.62
CA VAL A 66 -2.48 -7.64 -38.56
C VAL A 66 -3.46 -8.61 -37.89
N ALA A 67 -4.22 -8.09 -36.94
CA ALA A 67 -5.37 -8.76 -36.36
C ALA A 67 -6.67 -8.00 -36.69
N LEU A 68 -7.78 -8.74 -36.85
CA LEU A 68 -9.11 -8.17 -37.04
C LEU A 68 -9.85 -8.14 -35.72
N HIS A 69 -10.32 -6.96 -35.31
CA HIS A 69 -11.21 -6.81 -34.16
C HIS A 69 -12.62 -7.22 -34.57
N VAL A 70 -13.02 -8.44 -34.20
CA VAL A 70 -14.22 -9.12 -34.65
C VAL A 70 -15.49 -8.38 -34.21
N GLY A 71 -15.69 -8.23 -32.90
CA GLY A 71 -16.90 -7.63 -32.35
C GLY A 71 -17.13 -6.18 -32.77
N ARG A 72 -16.12 -5.30 -32.69
CA ARG A 72 -16.24 -3.91 -33.13
C ARG A 72 -16.47 -3.78 -34.64
N SER A 73 -16.08 -4.79 -35.42
CA SER A 73 -16.38 -4.83 -36.84
C SER A 73 -17.85 -5.17 -37.13
N GLY A 74 -18.57 -5.75 -36.17
CA GLY A 74 -19.94 -6.28 -36.36
C GLY A 74 -19.94 -7.73 -36.83
N ALA A 75 -18.92 -8.50 -36.46
CA ALA A 75 -18.78 -9.90 -36.83
C ALA A 75 -18.74 -10.83 -35.60
N VAL A 76 -18.89 -12.12 -35.87
CA VAL A 76 -18.60 -13.23 -34.97
C VAL A 76 -17.77 -14.27 -35.72
N VAL A 77 -16.79 -14.85 -35.06
CA VAL A 77 -15.90 -15.86 -35.65
C VAL A 77 -15.92 -17.14 -34.83
N PHE A 78 -16.12 -18.26 -35.51
CA PHE A 78 -15.92 -19.58 -34.94
C PHE A 78 -14.48 -20.01 -35.21
N ASP A 79 -13.66 -20.06 -34.17
CA ASP A 79 -12.27 -20.49 -34.19
C ASP A 79 -12.23 -22.01 -33.91
N VAL A 80 -12.35 -22.80 -34.98
CA VAL A 80 -12.45 -24.26 -34.89
C VAL A 80 -11.05 -24.86 -34.73
N ASP A 81 -10.83 -25.55 -33.62
CA ASP A 81 -9.55 -26.21 -33.28
C ASP A 81 -9.56 -27.72 -33.52
N ASP A 82 -10.69 -28.37 -33.25
CA ASP A 82 -10.91 -29.82 -33.38
C ASP A 82 -12.16 -30.09 -34.23
N PRO A 83 -12.03 -30.08 -35.58
CA PRO A 83 -13.17 -30.23 -36.48
C PRO A 83 -14.04 -31.48 -36.27
N PRO A 84 -13.49 -32.68 -35.94
CA PRO A 84 -14.29 -33.85 -35.60
C PRO A 84 -15.27 -33.66 -34.43
N ARG A 85 -14.98 -32.75 -33.50
CA ARG A 85 -15.86 -32.46 -32.36
C ARG A 85 -16.86 -31.33 -32.63
N MET A 86 -16.82 -30.73 -33.82
CA MET A 86 -17.67 -29.62 -34.19
C MET A 86 -19.16 -30.00 -34.11
N PRO A 87 -20.01 -29.18 -33.46
CA PRO A 87 -21.42 -29.45 -33.33
C PRO A 87 -22.09 -29.58 -34.71
N ALA A 88 -23.03 -30.53 -34.82
CA ALA A 88 -23.75 -30.80 -36.06
C ALA A 88 -24.40 -29.52 -36.63
N VAL A 89 -25.02 -28.70 -35.78
CA VAL A 89 -25.65 -27.42 -36.15
C VAL A 89 -24.64 -26.44 -36.79
N LEU A 90 -23.46 -26.29 -36.20
CA LEU A 90 -22.41 -25.41 -36.73
C LEU A 90 -21.82 -25.94 -38.04
N SER A 91 -21.53 -27.24 -38.09
CA SER A 91 -21.00 -27.87 -39.30
C SER A 91 -21.98 -27.80 -40.47
N THR A 92 -23.29 -27.90 -40.19
CA THR A 92 -24.35 -27.81 -41.20
C THR A 92 -24.47 -26.39 -41.73
N ALA A 93 -24.46 -25.38 -40.85
CA ALA A 93 -24.47 -23.98 -41.26
C ALA A 93 -23.23 -23.61 -42.09
N ILE A 94 -22.01 -24.03 -41.67
CA ILE A 94 -20.78 -23.77 -42.44
C ILE A 94 -20.85 -24.37 -43.85
N LYS A 95 -21.43 -25.57 -44.01
CA LYS A 95 -21.62 -26.21 -45.32
C LYS A 95 -22.68 -25.50 -46.15
N ARG A 96 -23.74 -25.00 -45.53
CA ARG A 96 -24.86 -24.31 -46.21
C ARG A 96 -24.47 -22.91 -46.66
N ASP A 97 -23.84 -22.15 -45.77
CA ASP A 97 -23.63 -20.71 -45.93
C ASP A 97 -22.26 -20.38 -46.52
N GLU A 98 -21.35 -21.35 -46.54
CA GLU A 98 -19.97 -21.25 -47.05
C GLU A 98 -19.26 -19.93 -46.63
N PRO A 99 -19.22 -19.60 -45.32
CA PRO A 99 -18.65 -18.33 -44.84
C PRO A 99 -17.16 -18.22 -45.17
N PRO A 100 -16.57 -17.01 -45.23
CA PRO A 100 -15.12 -16.85 -45.37
C PRO A 100 -14.37 -17.68 -44.33
N TYR A 101 -13.34 -18.39 -44.80
CA TYR A 101 -12.62 -19.39 -44.04
C TYR A 101 -11.10 -19.17 -44.13
N GLN A 102 -10.49 -18.89 -42.98
CA GLN A 102 -9.05 -18.83 -42.82
C GLN A 102 -8.52 -20.11 -42.19
N SER A 103 -7.72 -20.86 -42.95
CA SER A 103 -7.04 -22.04 -42.43
C SER A 103 -5.93 -21.64 -41.44
N THR A 104 -5.92 -22.28 -40.26
CA THR A 104 -4.91 -22.04 -39.21
C THR A 104 -3.80 -23.11 -39.16
N ARG A 105 -4.00 -24.23 -39.86
CA ARG A 105 -3.05 -25.34 -39.99
C ARG A 105 -2.97 -25.87 -41.42
N THR A 106 -1.80 -26.31 -41.83
CA THR A 106 -1.60 -26.99 -43.12
C THR A 106 -2.11 -28.43 -43.11
N SER A 107 -2.01 -29.12 -41.97
CA SER A 107 -2.21 -30.56 -41.83
C SER A 107 -3.62 -30.99 -41.42
N VAL A 108 -4.48 -30.05 -41.02
CA VAL A 108 -5.82 -30.37 -40.52
C VAL A 108 -6.84 -29.61 -41.36
N GLU A 109 -7.58 -30.34 -42.19
CA GLU A 109 -8.66 -29.79 -43.00
C GLU A 109 -9.77 -29.24 -42.11
N SER A 110 -10.44 -28.18 -42.57
CA SER A 110 -11.53 -27.51 -41.85
C SER A 110 -11.17 -26.88 -40.48
N ARG A 111 -9.90 -26.90 -40.05
CA ARG A 111 -9.44 -26.18 -38.85
C ARG A 111 -9.11 -24.72 -39.17
N GLY A 112 -9.79 -23.81 -38.49
CA GLY A 112 -9.49 -22.38 -38.54
C GLY A 112 -10.69 -21.48 -38.29
N HIS A 113 -10.62 -20.26 -38.82
CA HIS A 113 -11.57 -19.19 -38.53
C HIS A 113 -12.69 -19.17 -39.57
N TYR A 114 -13.95 -19.30 -39.13
CA TYR A 114 -15.14 -19.14 -39.96
C TYR A 114 -15.90 -17.88 -39.57
N LEU A 115 -16.10 -16.97 -40.52
CA LEU A 115 -16.59 -15.61 -40.26
C LEU A 115 -18.06 -15.45 -40.63
N TYR A 116 -18.85 -14.96 -39.67
CA TYR A 116 -20.22 -14.50 -39.90
C TYR A 116 -20.38 -13.05 -39.44
N ALA A 117 -21.30 -12.32 -40.04
CA ALA A 117 -21.75 -11.03 -39.54
C ALA A 117 -22.68 -11.28 -38.35
N ALA A 118 -22.54 -10.51 -37.28
CA ALA A 118 -23.48 -10.59 -36.17
C ALA A 118 -24.89 -10.22 -36.67
N PRO A 119 -25.96 -10.86 -36.18
CA PRO A 119 -27.33 -10.46 -36.52
C PRO A 119 -27.56 -8.97 -36.20
N PRO A 120 -28.41 -8.27 -36.97
CA PRO A 120 -28.80 -6.90 -36.64
C PRO A 120 -29.27 -6.79 -35.19
N ASP A 121 -28.86 -5.73 -34.49
CA ASP A 121 -29.21 -5.44 -33.10
C ASP A 121 -28.68 -6.42 -32.04
N ARG A 122 -27.85 -7.40 -32.44
CA ARG A 122 -27.17 -8.30 -31.51
C ARG A 122 -25.68 -8.04 -31.47
N GLN A 123 -25.13 -7.96 -30.26
CA GLN A 123 -23.69 -7.98 -30.05
C GLN A 123 -23.35 -9.30 -29.37
N LEU A 124 -22.78 -10.26 -30.08
CA LEU A 124 -22.49 -11.59 -29.53
C LEU A 124 -21.23 -11.60 -28.65
N GLY A 125 -21.23 -12.39 -27.58
CA GLY A 125 -20.09 -12.56 -26.68
C GLY A 125 -19.03 -13.55 -27.18
N ASN A 126 -18.05 -13.89 -26.32
CA ASN A 126 -17.02 -14.91 -26.62
C ASN A 126 -17.37 -16.31 -26.09
N SER A 127 -18.57 -16.49 -25.53
CA SER A 127 -19.01 -17.78 -24.99
C SER A 127 -19.45 -18.71 -26.12
N VAL A 128 -19.10 -20.00 -25.99
CA VAL A 128 -19.60 -21.06 -26.88
C VAL A 128 -21.09 -21.37 -26.66
N GLY A 129 -21.72 -20.78 -25.63
CA GLY A 129 -23.15 -20.91 -25.36
C GLY A 129 -23.60 -22.37 -25.27
N LYS A 130 -24.68 -22.70 -25.98
CA LYS A 130 -25.27 -24.05 -26.04
C LYS A 130 -24.64 -24.96 -27.10
N LEU A 131 -23.59 -24.52 -27.79
CA LEU A 131 -22.89 -25.33 -28.80
C LEU A 131 -22.02 -26.44 -28.19
N GLY A 132 -21.83 -26.46 -26.87
CA GLY A 132 -20.95 -27.42 -26.22
C GLY A 132 -19.46 -27.04 -26.34
N ARG A 133 -18.62 -27.69 -25.54
CA ARG A 133 -17.18 -27.39 -25.41
C ARG A 133 -16.32 -28.41 -26.17
N GLY A 134 -15.06 -28.06 -26.41
CA GLY A 134 -14.03 -29.01 -26.89
C GLY A 134 -13.83 -29.09 -28.39
N TRP A 135 -14.57 -28.31 -29.19
CA TRP A 135 -14.40 -28.20 -30.65
C TRP A 135 -13.61 -26.96 -31.10
N GLY A 136 -13.63 -25.91 -30.28
CA GLY A 136 -13.06 -24.60 -30.62
C GLY A 136 -13.60 -23.48 -29.73
N GLU A 137 -13.46 -22.24 -30.19
CA GLU A 137 -13.82 -21.02 -29.48
C GLU A 137 -14.73 -20.12 -30.33
N VAL A 138 -15.47 -19.22 -29.67
CA VAL A 138 -16.25 -18.15 -30.31
C VAL A 138 -15.56 -16.81 -30.04
N ARG A 139 -15.35 -16.02 -31.09
CA ARG A 139 -14.84 -14.64 -30.99
C ARG A 139 -15.96 -13.69 -31.38
N GLY A 140 -16.49 -12.95 -30.41
CA GLY A 140 -17.49 -11.90 -30.59
C GLY A 140 -16.95 -10.57 -30.10
N ARG A 141 -17.63 -9.93 -29.15
CA ARG A 141 -17.24 -8.66 -28.51
C ARG A 141 -15.80 -8.70 -28.01
N ASN A 142 -14.99 -7.73 -28.44
CA ASN A 142 -13.56 -7.61 -28.11
C ASN A 142 -12.68 -8.83 -28.48
N GLY A 143 -13.22 -9.81 -29.21
CA GLY A 143 -12.44 -10.90 -29.78
C GLY A 143 -11.61 -10.42 -30.96
N VAL A 144 -10.41 -10.99 -31.12
CA VAL A 144 -9.59 -10.78 -32.32
C VAL A 144 -9.27 -12.11 -32.98
N ILE A 145 -9.04 -12.06 -34.28
CA ILE A 145 -8.33 -13.11 -35.00
C ILE A 145 -7.10 -12.52 -35.68
N ILE A 146 -5.99 -13.24 -35.64
CA ILE A 146 -4.84 -12.89 -36.47
C ILE A 146 -5.17 -13.24 -37.92
N ALA A 147 -4.98 -12.30 -38.83
CA ALA A 147 -5.38 -12.44 -40.22
C ALA A 147 -4.19 -12.49 -41.18
N CYS A 148 -4.39 -13.19 -42.30
CA CYS A 148 -3.47 -13.18 -43.44
C CYS A 148 -3.16 -11.71 -43.85
N PRO A 149 -1.91 -11.33 -44.15
CA PRO A 149 -0.72 -12.14 -44.38
C PRO A 149 0.18 -12.36 -43.14
N SER A 150 -0.32 -12.10 -41.92
CA SER A 150 0.49 -12.25 -40.70
C SER A 150 1.12 -13.63 -40.56
N GLU A 151 2.32 -13.67 -40.00
CA GLU A 151 3.01 -14.93 -39.71
C GLU A 151 2.38 -15.64 -38.51
N HIS A 152 2.15 -16.94 -38.65
CA HIS A 152 1.63 -17.76 -37.56
C HIS A 152 2.76 -18.16 -36.59
N GLU A 153 2.57 -18.00 -35.28
CA GLU A 153 3.61 -18.28 -34.25
C GLU A 153 4.21 -19.71 -34.34
N LYS A 154 3.39 -20.68 -34.75
CA LYS A 154 3.75 -22.08 -35.01
C LYS A 154 4.04 -22.39 -36.49
N ALA A 155 4.50 -21.42 -37.28
CA ALA A 155 4.81 -21.61 -38.70
C ALA A 155 5.78 -22.77 -38.94
N ALA A 156 6.80 -22.90 -38.08
CA ALA A 156 7.77 -23.99 -38.11
C ALA A 156 7.14 -25.40 -37.96
N THR A 157 5.97 -25.51 -37.33
CA THR A 157 5.25 -26.79 -37.14
C THR A 157 3.95 -26.86 -37.96
N GLY A 158 3.85 -26.06 -39.03
CA GLY A 158 2.72 -26.12 -39.98
C GLY A 158 1.53 -25.22 -39.63
N GLY A 159 1.68 -24.29 -38.69
CA GLY A 159 0.72 -23.21 -38.49
C GLY A 159 0.74 -22.22 -39.66
N ARG A 160 -0.42 -21.66 -40.02
CA ARG A 160 -0.51 -20.62 -41.06
C ARG A 160 -1.70 -19.72 -40.82
N TYR A 161 -1.74 -18.55 -41.44
CA TYR A 161 -2.96 -17.76 -41.59
C TYR A 161 -3.19 -17.53 -43.08
N ARG A 162 -4.08 -18.33 -43.68
CA ARG A 162 -4.37 -18.26 -45.12
C ARG A 162 -5.86 -18.37 -45.39
N TRP A 163 -6.41 -17.37 -46.08
CA TRP A 163 -7.78 -17.45 -46.58
C TRP A 163 -7.85 -18.52 -47.68
N LEU A 164 -8.61 -19.59 -47.41
CA LEU A 164 -8.95 -20.59 -48.43
C LEU A 164 -10.27 -20.24 -49.10
N ARG A 165 -11.12 -19.48 -48.40
CA ARG A 165 -12.32 -18.85 -48.94
C ARG A 165 -12.38 -17.42 -48.42
N ALA A 166 -12.44 -16.46 -49.33
CA ALA A 166 -12.65 -15.04 -49.07
C ALA A 166 -13.92 -14.58 -49.79
N GLY A 167 -14.41 -13.38 -49.52
CA GLY A 167 -15.63 -12.85 -50.12
C GLY A 167 -16.64 -12.33 -49.10
N ALA A 168 -17.92 -12.35 -49.46
CA ALA A 168 -18.99 -11.83 -48.61
C ALA A 168 -19.08 -12.59 -47.28
N VAL A 169 -19.25 -11.85 -46.18
CA VAL A 169 -19.45 -12.44 -44.85
C VAL A 169 -20.97 -12.60 -44.64
N PRO A 170 -21.52 -13.83 -44.62
CA PRO A 170 -22.95 -14.04 -44.43
C PRO A 170 -23.38 -13.67 -43.00
N VAL A 171 -24.63 -13.25 -42.83
CA VAL A 171 -25.21 -13.02 -41.50
C VAL A 171 -25.32 -14.34 -40.76
N LEU A 172 -25.03 -14.35 -39.46
CA LEU A 172 -25.17 -15.54 -38.63
C LEU A 172 -26.64 -15.99 -38.65
N PRO A 173 -26.92 -17.25 -39.02
CA PRO A 173 -28.27 -17.82 -39.00
C PRO A 173 -28.91 -17.78 -37.60
N ASP A 174 -30.23 -17.54 -37.53
CA ASP A 174 -30.95 -17.38 -36.27
C ASP A 174 -30.84 -18.63 -35.36
N ASP A 175 -30.90 -19.82 -35.95
CA ASP A 175 -30.77 -21.10 -35.24
C ASP A 175 -29.41 -21.26 -34.56
N LEU A 176 -28.34 -20.70 -35.12
CA LEU A 176 -27.03 -20.61 -34.45
C LEU A 176 -26.97 -19.44 -33.49
N ALA A 177 -27.53 -18.30 -33.85
CA ALA A 177 -27.49 -17.10 -33.04
C ALA A 177 -28.20 -17.32 -31.70
N GLU A 178 -29.34 -18.01 -31.66
CA GLU A 178 -30.09 -18.34 -30.43
C GLU A 178 -29.31 -19.25 -29.46
N LEU A 179 -28.33 -20.00 -29.97
CA LEU A 179 -27.47 -20.85 -29.14
C LEU A 179 -26.34 -20.04 -28.48
N LEU A 180 -26.10 -18.83 -28.95
CA LEU A 180 -25.05 -17.95 -28.45
C LEU A 180 -25.63 -16.84 -27.57
N PRO A 181 -25.05 -16.60 -26.39
CA PRO A 181 -25.46 -15.47 -25.57
C PRO A 181 -24.99 -14.16 -26.22
N ASP A 182 -25.81 -13.12 -26.10
CA ASP A 182 -25.33 -11.77 -26.34
C ASP A 182 -24.21 -11.45 -25.36
N ALA A 183 -23.27 -10.65 -25.83
CA ALA A 183 -22.38 -9.92 -24.98
C ALA A 183 -23.25 -9.08 -24.06
N THR A 184 -23.19 -9.40 -22.77
CA THR A 184 -23.54 -8.40 -21.76
C THR A 184 -22.71 -7.17 -22.06
N GLU A 185 -23.23 -5.98 -21.75
CA GLU A 185 -22.34 -4.84 -21.65
C GLU A 185 -21.15 -5.30 -20.82
N ALA A 186 -19.97 -5.26 -21.43
CA ALA A 186 -18.77 -5.17 -20.65
C ALA A 186 -18.92 -3.83 -19.94
N VAL A 187 -19.66 -3.85 -18.83
CA VAL A 187 -19.32 -3.08 -17.68
C VAL A 187 -17.85 -3.36 -17.55
N ASP A 188 -17.05 -2.31 -17.70
CA ASP A 188 -15.63 -2.43 -17.43
C ASP A 188 -15.48 -3.21 -16.14
N ALA A 189 -14.51 -4.13 -16.10
CA ALA A 189 -14.21 -4.83 -14.87
C ALA A 189 -14.16 -3.74 -13.78
N ALA A 190 -14.95 -3.96 -12.72
CA ALA A 190 -15.19 -2.91 -11.74
C ALA A 190 -13.84 -2.32 -11.34
N THR A 191 -13.72 -1.00 -11.45
CA THR A 191 -12.52 -0.29 -11.05
C THR A 191 -12.21 -0.61 -9.58
N ASP A 192 -10.97 -0.44 -9.15
CA ASP A 192 -10.62 -0.65 -7.73
C ASP A 192 -11.47 0.22 -6.77
N PHE A 193 -12.01 1.33 -7.27
CA PHE A 193 -12.98 2.15 -6.55
C PHE A 193 -14.35 1.50 -6.48
N GLU A 194 -14.90 1.00 -7.59
CA GLU A 194 -16.19 0.31 -7.62
C GLU A 194 -16.16 -1.01 -6.85
N ILE A 195 -15.05 -1.75 -6.88
CA ILE A 195 -14.87 -2.95 -6.03
C ILE A 195 -14.89 -2.56 -4.55
N ARG A 196 -14.19 -1.49 -4.18
CA ARG A 196 -14.20 -0.98 -2.78
C ARG A 196 -15.60 -0.56 -2.35
N ALA A 197 -16.29 0.23 -3.17
CA ALA A 197 -17.66 0.65 -2.92
C ALA A 197 -18.61 -0.56 -2.81
N PHE A 198 -18.47 -1.55 -3.69
CA PHE A 198 -19.25 -2.78 -3.65
C PHE A 198 -19.04 -3.55 -2.35
N VAL A 199 -17.79 -3.63 -1.87
CA VAL A 199 -17.44 -4.30 -0.61
C VAL A 199 -17.98 -3.55 0.61
N GLU A 200 -17.89 -2.23 0.61
CA GLU A 200 -18.41 -1.37 1.69
C GLU A 200 -19.94 -1.35 1.75
N GLN A 201 -20.60 -1.40 0.59
CA GLN A 201 -22.05 -1.35 0.49
C GLN A 201 -22.73 -2.68 0.85
N HIS A 202 -22.10 -3.82 0.53
CA HIS A 202 -22.72 -5.14 0.69
C HIS A 202 -22.12 -5.92 1.86
N THR A 203 -22.51 -5.54 3.07
CA THR A 203 -22.05 -6.13 4.33
C THR A 203 -23.04 -7.11 4.96
N GLU A 204 -24.27 -7.17 4.45
CA GLU A 204 -25.35 -8.03 4.96
C GLU A 204 -25.01 -9.53 4.87
N GLN A 205 -25.52 -10.31 5.83
CA GLN A 205 -25.32 -11.76 5.91
C GLN A 205 -26.59 -12.49 6.31
N LYS A 206 -27.66 -12.37 5.52
CA LYS A 206 -28.96 -13.00 5.82
C LYS A 206 -28.94 -14.53 5.68
N ALA A 207 -28.09 -15.08 4.82
CA ALA A 207 -28.01 -16.52 4.53
C ALA A 207 -26.59 -16.99 4.18
N PRO A 208 -25.59 -16.84 5.08
CA PRO A 208 -24.18 -17.11 4.79
C PRO A 208 -23.89 -18.55 4.35
N ARG A 209 -24.74 -19.51 4.74
CA ARG A 209 -24.68 -20.91 4.31
C ARG A 209 -24.79 -21.12 2.80
N LEU A 210 -25.37 -20.17 2.06
CA LEU A 210 -25.55 -20.28 0.61
C LEU A 210 -24.21 -20.23 -0.14
N LEU A 211 -23.19 -19.57 0.40
CA LEU A 211 -21.85 -19.50 -0.20
C LEU A 211 -21.22 -20.89 -0.36
N SER A 212 -21.53 -21.83 0.54
CA SER A 212 -21.07 -23.21 0.41
C SER A 212 -21.61 -23.91 -0.85
N ALA A 213 -22.79 -23.53 -1.34
CA ALA A 213 -23.34 -24.08 -2.58
C ALA A 213 -22.56 -23.59 -3.82
N VAL A 214 -22.13 -22.32 -3.80
CA VAL A 214 -21.28 -21.73 -4.85
C VAL A 214 -19.94 -22.46 -4.91
N LEU A 215 -19.27 -22.65 -3.77
CA LEU A 215 -17.99 -23.36 -3.69
C LEU A 215 -18.11 -24.83 -4.13
N ARG A 216 -19.21 -25.52 -3.77
CA ARG A 216 -19.50 -26.87 -4.28
C ARG A 216 -19.75 -26.89 -5.79
N GLY A 217 -20.31 -25.82 -6.36
CA GLY A 217 -20.43 -25.65 -7.81
C GLY A 217 -19.06 -25.58 -8.48
N PHE A 218 -18.19 -24.71 -7.96
CA PHE A 218 -16.81 -24.57 -8.42
C PHE A 218 -16.05 -25.90 -8.40
N HIS A 219 -16.01 -26.60 -7.27
CA HIS A 219 -15.29 -27.87 -7.17
C HIS A 219 -15.84 -28.95 -8.11
N ARG A 220 -17.16 -29.05 -8.30
CA ARG A 220 -17.75 -29.99 -9.27
C ARG A 220 -17.30 -29.75 -10.70
N GLU A 221 -17.14 -28.50 -11.12
CA GLU A 221 -16.66 -28.18 -12.47
C GLU A 221 -15.18 -28.52 -12.64
N LEU A 222 -14.38 -28.38 -11.57
CA LEU A 222 -13.00 -28.86 -11.55
C LEU A 222 -12.91 -30.38 -11.64
N ASP A 223 -13.71 -31.10 -10.86
CA ASP A 223 -13.77 -32.56 -10.85
C ASP A 223 -14.22 -33.12 -12.19
N ALA A 224 -15.05 -32.38 -12.93
CA ALA A 224 -15.46 -32.70 -14.30
C ALA A 224 -14.39 -32.38 -15.37
N GLY A 225 -13.22 -31.88 -14.98
CA GLY A 225 -12.11 -31.55 -15.89
C GLY A 225 -12.22 -30.18 -16.56
N GLY A 226 -13.05 -29.28 -16.03
CA GLY A 226 -13.25 -27.93 -16.55
C GLY A 226 -12.02 -27.01 -16.45
N SER A 227 -12.12 -25.83 -17.07
CA SER A 227 -11.15 -24.74 -16.90
C SER A 227 -11.27 -24.14 -15.50
N ARG A 228 -10.16 -24.07 -14.75
CA ARG A 228 -10.14 -23.45 -13.40
C ARG A 228 -10.58 -21.99 -13.43
N HIS A 229 -10.09 -21.26 -14.43
CA HIS A 229 -10.40 -19.87 -14.65
C HIS A 229 -11.90 -19.67 -14.94
N ASP A 230 -12.46 -20.41 -15.91
CA ASP A 230 -13.88 -20.30 -16.28
C ASP A 230 -14.81 -20.71 -15.13
N ALA A 231 -14.44 -21.78 -14.40
CA ALA A 231 -15.19 -22.26 -13.26
C ALA A 231 -15.21 -21.20 -12.14
N MET A 232 -14.08 -20.52 -11.91
CA MET A 232 -14.00 -19.44 -10.93
C MET A 232 -14.77 -18.19 -11.37
N ILE A 233 -14.72 -17.81 -12.65
CA ILE A 233 -15.57 -16.72 -13.19
C ILE A 233 -17.04 -17.02 -12.92
N THR A 234 -17.48 -18.25 -13.21
CA THR A 234 -18.87 -18.67 -13.02
C THR A 234 -19.28 -18.60 -11.55
N ALA A 235 -18.42 -19.12 -10.66
CA ALA A 235 -18.64 -19.08 -9.21
C ALA A 235 -18.64 -17.65 -8.66
N ALA A 236 -17.71 -16.80 -9.08
CA ALA A 236 -17.60 -15.41 -8.64
C ALA A 236 -18.79 -14.57 -9.11
N CYS A 237 -19.23 -14.72 -10.37
CA CYS A 237 -20.42 -14.02 -10.87
C CYS A 237 -21.70 -14.46 -10.14
N TRP A 238 -21.81 -15.75 -9.81
CA TRP A 238 -22.91 -16.24 -8.98
C TRP A 238 -22.86 -15.60 -7.59
N ALA A 239 -21.70 -15.67 -6.92
CA ALA A 239 -21.56 -15.13 -5.58
C ALA A 239 -21.85 -13.63 -5.52
N ALA A 240 -21.31 -12.83 -6.46
CA ALA A 240 -21.50 -11.39 -6.49
C ALA A 240 -22.98 -10.99 -6.65
N ARG A 241 -23.80 -11.77 -7.36
CA ARG A 241 -25.25 -11.54 -7.44
C ARG A 241 -25.94 -11.78 -6.09
N GLU A 242 -25.59 -12.86 -5.39
CA GLU A 242 -26.18 -13.17 -4.08
C GLU A 242 -25.72 -12.19 -2.99
N VAL A 243 -24.50 -11.65 -3.11
CA VAL A 243 -24.00 -10.53 -2.30
C VAL A 243 -24.90 -9.30 -2.45
N ARG A 244 -25.26 -8.93 -3.69
CA ARG A 244 -26.21 -7.82 -3.94
C ARG A 244 -27.57 -8.04 -3.28
N ALA A 245 -28.00 -9.30 -3.21
CA ALA A 245 -29.25 -9.66 -2.56
C ALA A 245 -29.17 -9.72 -1.01
N GLY A 246 -27.99 -9.52 -0.41
CA GLY A 246 -27.78 -9.53 1.04
C GLY A 246 -27.61 -10.92 1.66
N ALA A 247 -27.40 -11.96 0.85
CA ALA A 247 -27.25 -13.33 1.35
C ALA A 247 -25.98 -13.51 2.20
N TYR A 248 -24.89 -12.89 1.78
CA TYR A 248 -23.60 -12.85 2.48
C TYR A 248 -22.80 -11.65 2.02
N SER A 249 -21.84 -11.23 2.84
CA SER A 249 -21.08 -10.02 2.56
C SER A 249 -20.11 -10.24 1.40
N ALA A 250 -19.83 -9.17 0.66
CA ALA A 250 -18.85 -9.16 -0.41
C ALA A 250 -17.47 -9.63 0.08
N GLN A 251 -17.07 -9.19 1.28
CA GLN A 251 -15.79 -9.54 1.89
C GLN A 251 -15.69 -11.06 2.14
N VAL A 252 -16.74 -11.69 2.66
CA VAL A 252 -16.79 -13.14 2.90
C VAL A 252 -16.77 -13.89 1.57
N ALA A 253 -17.58 -13.49 0.59
CA ALA A 253 -17.60 -14.12 -0.72
C ALA A 253 -16.23 -14.10 -1.42
N CYS A 254 -15.60 -12.91 -1.51
CA CYS A 254 -14.30 -12.75 -2.13
C CYS A 254 -13.21 -13.55 -1.42
N GLY A 255 -13.18 -13.55 -0.08
CA GLY A 255 -12.19 -14.29 0.70
C GLY A 255 -12.25 -15.80 0.45
N HIS A 256 -13.44 -16.38 0.49
CA HIS A 256 -13.64 -17.82 0.29
C HIS A 256 -13.37 -18.25 -1.16
N LEU A 257 -13.80 -17.47 -2.15
CA LEU A 257 -13.54 -17.76 -3.57
C LEU A 257 -12.06 -17.64 -3.90
N ARG A 258 -11.36 -16.62 -3.38
CA ARG A 258 -9.91 -16.44 -3.56
C ARG A 258 -9.14 -17.64 -3.02
N ALA A 259 -9.48 -18.08 -1.81
CA ALA A 259 -8.84 -19.23 -1.18
C ALA A 259 -9.07 -20.51 -2.01
N ALA A 260 -10.30 -20.77 -2.45
CA ALA A 260 -10.62 -21.93 -3.28
C ALA A 260 -9.89 -21.89 -4.64
N PHE A 261 -9.76 -20.71 -5.25
CA PHE A 261 -9.05 -20.55 -6.52
C PHE A 261 -7.55 -20.85 -6.38
N ILE A 262 -6.90 -20.26 -5.38
CA ILE A 262 -5.48 -20.47 -5.09
C ILE A 262 -5.21 -21.95 -4.80
N GLU A 263 -6.07 -22.59 -3.99
CA GLU A 263 -5.92 -24.01 -3.67
C GLU A 263 -6.05 -24.89 -4.91
N SER A 264 -6.99 -24.57 -5.82
CA SER A 264 -7.13 -25.30 -7.08
C SER A 264 -5.88 -25.24 -7.95
N LEU A 265 -5.07 -24.18 -7.85
CA LEU A 265 -3.84 -23.98 -8.61
C LEU A 265 -2.66 -24.77 -8.06
N LYS A 266 -2.69 -25.18 -6.79
CA LYS A 266 -1.65 -26.00 -6.15
C LYS A 266 -1.66 -27.46 -6.62
N THR A 267 -2.79 -27.96 -7.13
CA THR A 267 -2.88 -29.31 -7.70
C THR A 267 -2.33 -29.31 -9.14
N PRO A 268 -1.28 -30.07 -9.48
CA PRO A 268 -0.76 -30.11 -10.86
C PRO A 268 -1.77 -30.74 -11.83
N ARG A 269 -1.95 -30.17 -13.03
CA ARG A 269 -2.56 -30.92 -14.15
C ARG A 269 -1.55 -31.96 -14.64
N ALA A 270 -2.03 -33.15 -15.00
CA ALA A 270 -1.23 -34.12 -15.75
C ALA A 270 -0.66 -33.42 -17.01
N GLY A 271 0.66 -33.21 -17.05
CA GLY A 271 1.37 -32.65 -18.20
C GLY A 271 1.80 -31.17 -18.16
N SER A 272 1.62 -30.43 -17.05
CA SER A 272 2.16 -29.06 -16.92
C SER A 272 3.17 -28.95 -15.77
N THR A 273 4.40 -28.55 -16.08
CA THR A 273 5.53 -28.37 -15.13
C THR A 273 5.59 -26.97 -14.50
N ARG A 274 4.57 -26.12 -14.66
CA ARG A 274 4.55 -24.77 -14.08
C ARG A 274 3.58 -24.71 -12.90
N THR A 275 4.13 -24.65 -11.69
CA THR A 275 3.43 -24.19 -10.49
C THR A 275 3.33 -22.67 -10.58
N ALA A 276 2.11 -22.12 -10.70
CA ALA A 276 1.92 -20.67 -10.62
C ALA A 276 2.33 -20.19 -9.22
N THR A 277 3.01 -19.05 -9.13
CA THR A 277 3.30 -18.42 -7.83
C THR A 277 2.00 -17.86 -7.25
N GLU A 278 1.90 -17.81 -5.92
CA GLU A 278 0.71 -17.32 -5.21
C GLU A 278 0.35 -15.88 -5.58
N SER A 279 1.35 -15.06 -5.93
CA SER A 279 1.18 -13.70 -6.45
C SER A 279 0.44 -13.66 -7.79
N MET A 280 0.86 -14.49 -8.77
CA MET A 280 0.19 -14.55 -10.07
C MET A 280 -1.25 -15.07 -9.96
N ALA A 281 -1.49 -16.02 -9.06
CA ALA A 281 -2.83 -16.53 -8.78
C ALA A 281 -3.75 -15.47 -8.14
N ALA A 282 -3.18 -14.61 -7.28
CA ALA A 282 -3.91 -13.52 -6.64
C ALA A 282 -4.28 -12.41 -7.63
N GLU A 283 -3.36 -12.02 -8.52
CA GLU A 283 -3.62 -11.06 -9.60
C GLU A 283 -4.68 -11.60 -10.58
N GLU A 284 -4.58 -12.87 -10.95
CA GLU A 284 -5.58 -13.52 -11.81
C GLU A 284 -6.97 -13.52 -11.14
N PHE A 285 -7.03 -13.82 -9.84
CA PHE A 285 -8.29 -13.74 -9.09
C PHE A 285 -8.83 -12.31 -8.98
N ALA A 286 -7.97 -11.30 -8.79
CA ALA A 286 -8.40 -9.91 -8.73
C ALA A 286 -9.10 -9.48 -10.03
N GLY A 287 -8.57 -9.89 -11.19
CA GLY A 287 -9.23 -9.68 -12.48
C GLY A 287 -10.59 -10.39 -12.58
N ILE A 288 -10.70 -11.61 -12.05
CA ILE A 288 -11.98 -12.35 -12.01
C ILE A 288 -12.99 -11.67 -11.08
N ALA A 289 -12.56 -11.19 -9.91
CA ALA A 289 -13.41 -10.50 -8.95
C ALA A 289 -13.93 -9.16 -9.51
N ALA A 290 -13.05 -8.36 -10.12
CA ALA A 290 -13.40 -7.13 -10.80
C ALA A 290 -14.46 -7.35 -11.88
N TRP A 291 -14.26 -8.39 -12.69
CA TRP A 291 -15.24 -8.82 -13.69
C TRP A 291 -16.57 -9.23 -13.06
N ALA A 292 -16.54 -10.07 -12.02
CA ALA A 292 -17.74 -10.56 -11.36
C ALA A 292 -18.58 -9.45 -10.72
N VAL A 293 -17.95 -8.45 -10.12
CA VAL A 293 -18.62 -7.27 -9.56
C VAL A 293 -19.30 -6.46 -10.67
N GLY A 294 -18.59 -6.17 -11.77
CA GLY A 294 -19.17 -5.48 -12.92
C GLY A 294 -20.37 -6.24 -13.53
N GLN A 295 -20.29 -7.57 -13.57
CA GLN A 295 -21.39 -8.41 -14.05
C GLN A 295 -22.56 -8.56 -13.06
N ALA A 296 -22.33 -8.33 -11.76
CA ALA A 296 -23.39 -8.41 -10.76
C ALA A 296 -24.33 -7.21 -10.85
N GLU A 297 -23.83 -6.02 -11.21
CA GLU A 297 -24.62 -4.79 -11.34
C GLU A 297 -25.68 -4.86 -12.46
N THR A 298 -25.42 -5.65 -13.50
CA THR A 298 -26.37 -5.85 -14.62
C THR A 298 -27.48 -6.85 -14.32
N ALA A 299 -27.38 -7.59 -13.21
CA ALA A 299 -28.38 -8.57 -12.84
C ALA A 299 -29.61 -7.91 -12.19
N GLU A 300 -30.80 -8.31 -12.65
CA GLU A 300 -32.08 -7.94 -12.03
C GLU A 300 -32.18 -8.49 -10.61
N LEU A 301 -32.12 -7.60 -9.61
CA LEU A 301 -32.03 -7.97 -8.19
C LEU A 301 -33.24 -8.79 -7.73
N ALA A 302 -34.43 -8.48 -8.26
CA ALA A 302 -35.67 -9.19 -7.95
C ALA A 302 -35.61 -10.67 -8.35
N ASP A 303 -34.98 -10.99 -9.47
CA ASP A 303 -34.82 -12.38 -9.92
C ASP A 303 -33.83 -13.15 -9.06
N VAL A 304 -32.77 -12.48 -8.61
CA VAL A 304 -31.80 -13.08 -7.69
C VAL A 304 -32.46 -13.40 -6.35
N ARG A 305 -33.21 -12.45 -5.77
CA ARG A 305 -33.94 -12.65 -4.51
C ARG A 305 -34.96 -13.78 -4.61
N ARG A 306 -35.76 -13.83 -5.68
CA ARG A 306 -36.71 -14.91 -5.94
C ARG A 306 -36.05 -16.30 -5.95
N ARG A 307 -34.87 -16.42 -6.56
CA ARG A 307 -34.10 -17.69 -6.57
C ARG A 307 -33.52 -18.02 -5.20
N ILE A 308 -33.17 -17.02 -4.40
CA ILE A 308 -32.72 -17.22 -3.02
C ILE A 308 -33.87 -17.71 -2.14
N GLU A 309 -35.05 -17.08 -2.21
CA GLU A 309 -36.26 -17.47 -1.47
C GLU A 309 -36.69 -18.92 -1.76
N GLN A 310 -36.57 -19.38 -3.00
CA GLN A 310 -36.82 -20.80 -3.36
C GLN A 310 -35.89 -21.79 -2.64
N ARG A 311 -34.70 -21.35 -2.23
CA ARG A 311 -33.69 -22.16 -1.51
C ARG A 311 -33.70 -21.91 0.00
N VAL A 312 -34.15 -20.72 0.41
CA VAL A 312 -34.24 -20.25 1.79
C VAL A 312 -35.60 -19.58 1.98
N PRO A 313 -36.63 -20.36 2.37
CA PRO A 313 -37.91 -19.78 2.79
C PRO A 313 -37.67 -18.75 3.90
N ASP A 314 -38.43 -17.65 3.90
CA ASP A 314 -38.37 -16.56 4.89
C ASP A 314 -37.13 -15.65 4.83
N PHE A 315 -36.43 -15.59 3.68
CA PHE A 315 -35.23 -14.75 3.49
C PHE A 315 -35.42 -13.25 3.80
N ASP A 316 -36.63 -12.72 3.65
CA ASP A 316 -36.98 -11.30 3.93
C ASP A 316 -37.91 -11.12 5.15
N VAL A 317 -38.06 -12.15 6.02
CA VAL A 317 -38.86 -12.03 7.25
C VAL A 317 -37.99 -11.46 8.39
N PRO A 318 -38.31 -10.27 8.95
CA PRO A 318 -37.57 -9.71 10.08
C PRO A 318 -37.72 -10.59 11.35
N PRO A 319 -36.69 -10.68 12.20
CA PRO A 319 -36.77 -11.47 13.43
C PRO A 319 -37.87 -10.93 14.36
N PRO A 320 -38.56 -11.80 15.13
CA PRO A 320 -39.58 -11.36 16.06
C PRO A 320 -38.97 -10.48 17.17
N PRO A 321 -39.69 -9.46 17.66
CA PRO A 321 -39.22 -8.62 18.76
C PRO A 321 -39.01 -9.45 20.03
N GLU A 322 -37.88 -9.26 20.69
CA GLU A 322 -37.58 -9.91 21.98
C GLU A 322 -38.60 -9.46 23.05
N PRO A 323 -39.05 -10.37 23.94
CA PRO A 323 -39.98 -10.04 25.00
C PRO A 323 -39.31 -9.15 26.06
N PRO A 324 -40.05 -8.24 26.70
CA PRO A 324 -39.50 -7.34 27.72
C PRO A 324 -39.08 -8.14 28.95
N GLU A 325 -37.85 -7.90 29.40
CA GLU A 325 -37.33 -8.45 30.66
C GLU A 325 -38.07 -7.82 31.85
N GLU A 326 -38.61 -8.66 32.74
CA GLU A 326 -39.25 -8.23 33.99
C GLU A 326 -38.20 -7.88 35.05
N ASP A 327 -38.38 -6.72 35.66
CA ASP A 327 -37.59 -6.15 36.74
C ASP A 327 -37.40 -7.10 37.93
N GLY A 328 -36.13 -7.35 38.26
CA GLY A 328 -35.67 -8.01 39.49
C GLY A 328 -34.66 -7.13 40.23
N ASP A 329 -35.20 -6.16 40.97
CA ASP A 329 -34.56 -5.26 41.94
C ASP A 329 -33.39 -5.90 42.73
N SER A 330 -32.18 -5.31 42.65
CA SER A 330 -31.53 -4.68 43.82
C SER A 330 -30.07 -4.25 43.60
N ARG A 331 -29.86 -2.94 43.82
CA ARG A 331 -28.66 -2.24 44.32
C ARG A 331 -27.52 -1.92 43.34
N GLY A 332 -27.64 -0.72 42.75
CA GLY A 332 -26.81 0.41 43.18
C GLY A 332 -25.42 0.53 42.55
N GLY A 333 -25.38 1.18 41.39
CA GLY A 333 -24.17 1.75 40.79
C GLY A 333 -24.51 2.54 39.53
N ASP A 334 -24.84 3.83 39.70
CA ASP A 334 -24.84 4.89 38.67
C ASP A 334 -23.59 4.77 37.76
N SER A 335 -23.60 5.08 36.47
CA SER A 335 -24.62 5.35 35.46
C SER A 335 -23.83 5.57 34.15
N GLN A 336 -24.32 5.00 33.04
CA GLN A 336 -24.18 5.51 31.65
C GLN A 336 -22.74 5.50 31.05
N ASP A 337 -22.46 4.97 29.87
CA ASP A 337 -23.18 5.04 28.59
C ASP A 337 -22.96 3.79 27.72
N GLU A 338 -24.05 3.14 27.31
CA GLU A 338 -24.12 2.41 26.06
C GLU A 338 -24.48 3.43 24.97
N GLU A 339 -23.47 3.97 24.27
CA GLU A 339 -23.71 4.80 23.09
C GLU A 339 -24.15 3.92 21.91
N ASP A 340 -25.44 3.99 21.60
CA ASP A 340 -25.99 3.72 20.28
C ASP A 340 -25.11 4.40 19.21
N ALA A 341 -24.66 3.61 18.23
CA ALA A 341 -23.72 4.05 17.19
C ALA A 341 -24.35 5.08 16.24
N SER A 342 -24.38 6.34 16.68
CA SER A 342 -24.68 7.52 15.88
C SER A 342 -23.68 7.66 14.72
N SER A 343 -24.14 8.28 13.64
CA SER A 343 -23.27 8.53 12.48
C SER A 343 -22.13 9.47 12.88
N SER A 344 -20.90 9.20 12.43
CA SER A 344 -19.77 10.11 12.63
C SER A 344 -19.91 11.46 11.92
N TRP A 345 -20.97 11.65 11.15
CA TRP A 345 -21.37 12.90 10.51
C TRP A 345 -22.43 13.68 11.31
N GLU A 346 -22.89 13.15 12.44
CA GLU A 346 -23.73 13.91 13.35
C GLU A 346 -22.90 15.00 14.06
N PRO A 347 -23.49 16.19 14.30
CA PRO A 347 -22.81 17.25 15.03
C PRO A 347 -22.44 16.78 16.45
N ILE A 348 -21.16 16.93 16.80
CA ILE A 348 -20.67 16.70 18.17
C ILE A 348 -21.06 17.89 19.04
N ASP A 349 -21.60 17.65 20.23
CA ASP A 349 -21.83 18.72 21.20
C ASP A 349 -20.50 19.33 21.65
N LEU A 350 -20.31 20.61 21.33
CA LEU A 350 -19.11 21.35 21.67
C LEU A 350 -19.16 21.97 23.07
N SER A 351 -20.27 21.88 23.79
CA SER A 351 -20.46 22.51 25.11
C SER A 351 -19.34 22.16 26.09
N PRO A 352 -18.92 20.88 26.25
CA PRO A 352 -17.83 20.52 27.17
C PRO A 352 -16.49 21.17 26.82
N TYR A 353 -16.25 21.46 25.53
CA TYR A 353 -15.03 22.09 25.06
C TYR A 353 -15.01 23.61 25.28
N LEU A 354 -16.19 24.22 25.45
CA LEU A 354 -16.35 25.66 25.61
C LEU A 354 -16.50 26.08 27.08
N ASP A 355 -17.12 25.24 27.91
CA ASP A 355 -17.31 25.51 29.34
C ASP A 355 -16.09 25.11 30.21
N GLY A 356 -15.10 24.46 29.61
CA GLY A 356 -13.85 24.06 30.25
C GLY A 356 -13.93 22.73 31.02
N THR A 357 -15.02 21.98 30.90
CA THR A 357 -15.15 20.63 31.49
C THR A 357 -14.37 19.57 30.72
N PHE A 358 -14.07 19.80 29.43
CA PHE A 358 -13.22 18.93 28.63
C PHE A 358 -11.77 18.94 29.12
N SER A 359 -11.29 17.77 29.57
CA SER A 359 -9.87 17.56 29.88
C SER A 359 -9.09 17.19 28.62
N ARG A 360 -7.98 17.91 28.37
CA ARG A 360 -7.08 17.56 27.26
C ARG A 360 -6.41 16.22 27.55
N PRO A 361 -6.18 15.38 26.52
CA PRO A 361 -5.38 14.18 26.68
C PRO A 361 -3.98 14.52 27.24
N GLU A 362 -3.62 13.89 28.35
CA GLU A 362 -2.29 13.97 28.96
C GLU A 362 -1.55 12.64 28.74
N PRO A 363 -0.22 12.67 28.58
CA PRO A 363 0.56 11.46 28.39
C PRO A 363 0.67 10.71 29.72
N GLY A 364 0.38 9.41 29.69
CA GLY A 364 0.22 8.58 30.89
C GLY A 364 1.01 7.27 30.89
N ILE A 365 1.86 7.04 29.90
CA ILE A 365 2.68 5.83 29.76
C ILE A 365 4.12 6.23 29.43
N LEU A 366 5.09 5.36 29.80
CA LEU A 366 6.54 5.57 29.63
C LEU A 366 7.02 6.85 30.35
N TYR A 367 6.95 6.81 31.68
CA TYR A 367 7.26 7.95 32.53
C TYR A 367 8.76 8.24 32.62
N ARG A 368 9.07 9.54 32.60
CA ARG A 368 10.35 10.08 33.09
C ARG A 368 10.43 10.00 34.61
N ASP A 369 11.64 10.15 35.13
CA ASP A 369 11.96 10.25 36.56
C ASP A 369 11.28 11.43 37.27
N ASP A 370 10.88 12.46 36.51
CA ASP A 370 10.11 13.60 37.00
C ASP A 370 8.59 13.46 36.83
N GLY A 371 8.09 12.25 36.52
CA GLY A 371 6.67 11.94 36.48
C GLY A 371 5.95 12.35 35.20
N ILE A 372 6.69 12.82 34.18
CA ILE A 372 6.11 13.16 32.87
C ILE A 372 6.04 11.91 31.98
N GLY A 373 4.82 11.50 31.61
CA GLY A 373 4.59 10.44 30.63
C GLY A 373 5.01 10.88 29.22
N LEU A 374 5.29 9.92 28.34
CA LEU A 374 5.68 10.17 26.95
C LEU A 374 4.66 9.68 25.92
N LEU A 375 3.78 8.74 26.27
CA LEU A 375 2.73 8.23 25.37
C LEU A 375 1.33 8.55 25.90
N TYR A 376 0.44 8.94 25.00
CA TYR A 376 -0.97 9.25 25.26
C TYR A 376 -1.85 7.98 25.15
N PRO A 377 -2.65 7.63 26.16
CA PRO A 377 -3.64 6.55 26.03
C PRO A 377 -4.57 6.75 24.83
N GLY A 378 -4.95 5.66 24.14
CA GLY A 378 -5.87 5.68 22.99
C GLY A 378 -5.35 6.42 21.75
N ARG A 379 -4.05 6.68 21.64
CA ARG A 379 -3.43 7.41 20.51
C ARG A 379 -2.31 6.63 19.85
N VAL A 380 -2.09 6.92 18.57
CA VAL A 380 -1.01 6.33 17.76
C VAL A 380 0.24 7.21 17.82
N HIS A 381 1.35 6.59 18.20
CA HIS A 381 2.68 7.16 18.31
C HIS A 381 3.61 6.52 17.29
N TRP A 382 4.70 7.21 17.01
CA TRP A 382 5.68 6.78 16.02
C TRP A 382 7.09 6.94 16.57
N ALA A 383 7.92 5.91 16.44
CA ALA A 383 9.34 5.97 16.76
C ALA A 383 10.16 5.65 15.52
N HIS A 384 11.03 6.58 15.11
CA HIS A 384 11.89 6.39 13.94
C HIS A 384 13.35 6.74 14.22
N GLY A 385 14.26 6.14 13.46
CA GLY A 385 15.69 6.25 13.65
C GLY A 385 16.45 5.25 12.79
N GLU A 386 17.77 5.38 12.72
CA GLU A 386 18.65 4.46 11.99
C GLU A 386 18.55 3.03 12.57
N SER A 387 18.98 2.02 11.80
CA SER A 387 19.13 0.66 12.33
C SER A 387 20.01 0.70 13.59
N GLU A 388 19.69 -0.13 14.59
CA GLU A 388 20.40 -0.19 15.88
C GLU A 388 20.32 1.08 16.75
N SER A 389 19.43 2.04 16.44
CA SER A 389 19.25 3.26 17.25
C SER A 389 18.56 3.05 18.61
N GLY A 390 18.07 1.83 18.89
CA GLY A 390 17.41 1.46 20.14
C GLY A 390 15.90 1.71 20.19
N LYS A 391 15.21 1.86 19.04
CA LYS A 391 13.74 2.07 18.97
C LYS A 391 12.96 0.97 19.69
N SER A 392 13.25 -0.29 19.42
CA SER A 392 12.59 -1.44 20.04
C SER A 392 12.87 -1.51 21.55
N MET A 393 14.04 -1.05 22.01
CA MET A 393 14.32 -0.93 23.45
C MET A 393 13.39 0.08 24.13
N VAL A 394 13.06 1.20 23.49
CA VAL A 394 12.11 2.20 24.03
C VAL A 394 10.73 1.58 24.21
N ALA A 395 10.24 0.85 23.21
CA ALA A 395 8.95 0.16 23.30
C ALA A 395 8.98 -0.97 24.35
N GLN A 396 10.07 -1.73 24.44
CA GLN A 396 10.24 -2.78 25.45
C GLN A 396 10.28 -2.23 26.88
N ILE A 397 10.87 -1.05 27.11
CA ILE A 397 10.78 -0.38 28.41
C ILE A 397 9.32 -0.07 28.75
N ALA A 398 8.56 0.49 27.81
CA ALA A 398 7.14 0.75 28.01
C ALA A 398 6.38 -0.54 28.33
N THR A 399 6.66 -1.63 27.59
CA THR A 399 6.09 -2.95 27.84
C THR A 399 6.35 -3.43 29.26
N VAL A 400 7.61 -3.42 29.72
CA VAL A 400 7.97 -3.88 31.07
C VAL A 400 7.32 -3.01 32.15
N THR A 401 7.24 -1.70 31.94
CA THR A 401 6.56 -0.80 32.89
C THR A 401 5.07 -1.13 33.02
N VAL A 402 4.37 -1.36 31.90
CA VAL A 402 2.93 -1.63 31.88
C VAL A 402 2.61 -3.00 32.50
N ILE A 403 3.32 -4.07 32.09
CA ILE A 403 3.02 -5.42 32.63
C ILE A 403 3.31 -5.53 34.13
N ARG A 404 4.35 -4.85 34.64
CA ARG A 404 4.64 -4.81 36.08
C ARG A 404 3.57 -4.06 36.88
N ALA A 405 2.86 -3.13 36.24
CA ALA A 405 1.72 -2.45 36.83
C ALA A 405 0.41 -3.26 36.71
N GLY A 406 0.46 -4.47 36.11
CA GLY A 406 -0.70 -5.31 35.85
C GLY A 406 -1.51 -4.91 34.61
N GLY A 407 -0.98 -4.01 33.78
CA GLY A 407 -1.61 -3.57 32.54
C GLY A 407 -1.36 -4.56 31.39
N GLN A 408 -2.37 -4.74 30.53
CA GLN A 408 -2.28 -5.64 29.36
C GLN A 408 -1.53 -4.97 28.19
N VAL A 409 -0.60 -5.71 27.57
CA VAL A 409 0.20 -5.25 26.42
C VAL A 409 0.02 -6.17 25.22
N LEU A 410 -0.32 -5.61 24.07
CA LEU A 410 -0.25 -6.29 22.77
C LEU A 410 1.10 -6.00 22.09
N TYR A 411 1.89 -7.02 21.77
CA TYR A 411 3.17 -6.85 21.08
C TYR A 411 3.14 -7.57 19.74
N LEU A 412 3.09 -6.81 18.64
CA LEU A 412 3.18 -7.31 17.27
C LEU A 412 4.64 -7.18 16.81
N ASP A 413 5.34 -8.31 16.77
CA ASP A 413 6.75 -8.39 16.36
C ASP A 413 6.86 -8.82 14.89
N HIS A 414 7.43 -7.98 14.04
CA HIS A 414 7.70 -8.29 12.64
C HIS A 414 9.19 -8.43 12.32
N GLU A 415 10.08 -8.12 13.26
CA GLU A 415 11.53 -7.96 12.98
C GLU A 415 12.42 -8.91 13.78
N SER A 416 11.98 -9.37 14.95
CA SER A 416 12.79 -10.14 15.88
C SER A 416 12.20 -11.54 16.11
N ASP A 417 12.73 -12.22 17.12
CA ASP A 417 12.26 -13.53 17.54
C ASP A 417 11.86 -13.53 19.03
N PRO A 418 10.94 -14.42 19.43
CA PRO A 418 10.41 -14.44 20.79
C PRO A 418 11.49 -14.66 21.85
N GLY A 419 12.57 -15.38 21.53
CA GLY A 419 13.66 -15.65 22.46
C GLY A 419 14.44 -14.37 22.79
N GLU A 420 14.79 -13.60 21.77
CA GLU A 420 15.46 -12.31 21.94
C GLU A 420 14.60 -11.29 22.68
N ILE A 421 13.33 -11.16 22.33
CA ILE A 421 12.41 -10.23 23.00
C ILE A 421 12.23 -10.63 24.47
N THR A 422 11.94 -11.91 24.74
CA THR A 422 11.77 -12.40 26.11
C THR A 422 13.03 -12.17 26.94
N ALA A 423 14.22 -12.46 26.39
CA ALA A 423 15.49 -12.23 27.08
C ALA A 423 15.71 -10.75 27.41
N ARG A 424 15.35 -9.82 26.52
CA ARG A 424 15.43 -8.37 26.77
C ARG A 424 14.43 -7.92 27.85
N LEU A 425 13.18 -8.40 27.81
CA LEU A 425 12.17 -8.09 28.82
C LEU A 425 12.60 -8.58 30.22
N LEU A 426 13.14 -9.80 30.30
CA LEU A 426 13.71 -10.36 31.54
C LEU A 426 14.92 -9.55 32.02
N ALA A 427 15.81 -9.13 31.11
CA ALA A 427 16.96 -8.30 31.47
C ALA A 427 16.54 -6.91 31.97
N LEU A 428 15.49 -6.31 31.39
CA LEU A 428 14.83 -5.09 31.90
C LEU A 428 14.09 -5.33 33.24
N GLY A 429 14.00 -6.60 33.65
CA GLY A 429 13.55 -7.10 34.95
C GLY A 429 12.06 -7.43 35.03
N ALA A 430 11.38 -7.68 33.90
CA ALA A 430 10.03 -8.22 33.95
C ALA A 430 10.00 -9.55 34.71
N ASP A 431 8.98 -9.78 35.52
CA ASP A 431 8.75 -11.08 36.14
C ASP A 431 8.20 -12.05 35.07
N PRO A 432 8.71 -13.30 34.96
CA PRO A 432 8.15 -14.29 34.06
C PRO A 432 6.63 -14.48 34.19
N ALA A 433 6.08 -14.39 35.39
CA ALA A 433 4.64 -14.50 35.63
C ALA A 433 3.86 -13.31 35.06
N ASP A 434 4.42 -12.10 35.17
CA ASP A 434 3.81 -10.90 34.58
C ASP A 434 3.83 -10.97 33.05
N ILE A 435 4.93 -11.47 32.45
CA ILE A 435 5.00 -11.69 31.00
C ILE A 435 3.91 -12.66 30.57
N LEU A 436 3.76 -13.80 31.24
CA LEU A 436 2.76 -14.81 30.86
C LEU A 436 1.30 -14.33 31.05
N THR A 437 1.06 -13.42 31.99
CA THR A 437 -0.29 -12.96 32.35
C THR A 437 -0.73 -11.73 31.55
N TYR A 438 0.20 -10.80 31.31
CA TYR A 438 -0.11 -9.46 30.81
C TYR A 438 0.46 -9.16 29.42
N LEU A 439 1.34 -10.00 28.86
CA LEU A 439 1.88 -9.82 27.51
C LEU A 439 1.19 -10.74 26.50
N VAL A 440 0.42 -10.15 25.59
CA VAL A 440 -0.07 -10.80 24.37
C VAL A 440 0.96 -10.58 23.26
N TYR A 441 1.90 -11.50 23.10
CA TYR A 441 2.94 -11.46 22.07
C TYR A 441 2.51 -12.23 20.81
N ILE A 442 2.65 -11.61 19.64
CA ILE A 442 2.29 -12.18 18.34
C ILE A 442 3.39 -11.86 17.34
N ARG A 443 3.75 -12.86 16.53
CA ARG A 443 4.65 -12.70 15.40
C ARG A 443 3.89 -12.98 14.10
N PRO A 444 3.27 -11.97 13.46
CA PRO A 444 2.52 -12.19 12.24
C PRO A 444 3.47 -12.61 11.11
N ASP A 445 3.16 -13.73 10.45
CA ASP A 445 3.83 -14.22 9.25
C ASP A 445 2.95 -14.09 7.99
N GLU A 446 1.70 -13.69 8.16
CA GLU A 446 0.74 -13.37 7.09
C GLU A 446 -0.07 -12.11 7.44
N SER A 447 -0.74 -11.53 6.44
CA SER A 447 -1.58 -10.35 6.64
C SER A 447 -2.74 -10.66 7.60
N SER A 448 -3.05 -9.69 8.46
CA SER A 448 -4.28 -9.68 9.29
C SER A 448 -5.57 -9.82 8.47
N MET A 449 -5.51 -9.59 7.15
CA MET A 449 -6.65 -9.68 6.23
C MET A 449 -6.91 -11.11 5.69
N VAL A 450 -5.99 -12.06 5.92
CA VAL A 450 -6.23 -13.47 5.58
C VAL A 450 -7.30 -14.03 6.52
N VAL A 451 -8.31 -14.73 5.99
CA VAL A 451 -9.52 -15.17 6.74
C VAL A 451 -9.22 -15.77 8.12
N ARG A 452 -8.19 -16.63 8.22
CA ARG A 452 -7.78 -17.26 9.49
C ARG A 452 -7.23 -16.23 10.48
N SER A 453 -6.35 -15.36 10.01
CA SER A 453 -5.74 -14.28 10.78
C SER A 453 -6.73 -13.14 11.08
N ALA A 454 -7.72 -12.91 10.24
CA ALA A 454 -8.76 -11.90 10.46
C ALA A 454 -9.61 -12.23 11.69
N GLN A 455 -10.02 -13.48 11.87
CA GLN A 455 -10.73 -13.89 13.09
C GLN A 455 -9.85 -13.77 14.34
N ALA A 456 -8.55 -14.07 14.23
CA ALA A 456 -7.62 -13.90 15.34
C ALA A 456 -7.44 -12.42 15.67
N PHE A 457 -7.28 -11.57 14.65
CA PHE A 457 -7.18 -10.13 14.77
C PHE A 457 -8.44 -9.54 15.40
N GLU A 458 -9.64 -9.94 14.97
CA GLU A 458 -10.90 -9.50 15.57
C GLU A 458 -11.00 -9.85 17.06
N ARG A 459 -10.54 -11.04 17.47
CA ARG A 459 -10.47 -11.41 18.90
C ARG A 459 -9.49 -10.56 19.70
N LEU A 460 -8.39 -10.12 19.10
CA LEU A 460 -7.48 -9.18 19.76
C LEU A 460 -8.14 -7.81 19.90
N MET A 461 -8.87 -7.38 18.86
CA MET A 461 -9.53 -6.07 18.85
C MET A 461 -10.77 -6.00 19.73
N SER A 462 -11.24 -7.13 20.27
CA SER A 462 -12.28 -7.18 21.31
C SER A 462 -11.73 -7.14 22.73
N GLN A 463 -10.41 -7.08 22.92
CA GLN A 463 -9.76 -6.94 24.22
C GLN A 463 -9.35 -5.48 24.47
N SER A 464 -9.14 -5.13 25.74
CA SER A 464 -8.54 -3.85 26.13
C SER A 464 -7.04 -4.01 26.37
N TYR A 465 -6.24 -3.09 25.84
CA TYR A 465 -4.81 -3.01 26.13
C TYR A 465 -4.45 -1.60 26.56
N GLU A 466 -3.48 -1.48 27.46
CA GLU A 466 -2.95 -0.17 27.86
C GLU A 466 -1.87 0.30 26.85
N LEU A 467 -1.08 -0.64 26.34
CA LEU A 467 -0.05 -0.41 25.34
C LEU A 467 -0.16 -1.44 24.21
N ALA A 468 0.04 -0.98 22.97
CA ALA A 468 0.28 -1.87 21.85
C ALA A 468 1.55 -1.45 21.08
N VAL A 469 2.40 -2.43 20.78
CA VAL A 469 3.65 -2.23 20.04
C VAL A 469 3.51 -2.84 18.65
N VAL A 470 3.85 -2.07 17.61
CA VAL A 470 4.02 -2.57 16.24
C VAL A 470 5.51 -2.43 15.89
N ASP A 471 6.26 -3.49 16.13
CA ASP A 471 7.72 -3.52 15.96
C ASP A 471 8.06 -3.98 14.54
N GLY A 472 8.37 -3.02 13.68
CA GLY A 472 8.71 -3.26 12.28
C GLY A 472 7.62 -2.91 11.29
N VAL A 473 7.35 -1.62 11.14
CA VAL A 473 6.36 -1.08 10.19
C VAL A 473 6.64 -1.49 8.74
N THR A 474 7.91 -1.57 8.34
CA THR A 474 8.25 -1.90 6.94
C THR A 474 7.86 -3.33 6.59
N ASP A 475 8.14 -4.27 7.49
CA ASP A 475 7.77 -5.67 7.31
C ASP A 475 6.27 -5.89 7.47
N ALA A 476 5.63 -5.18 8.41
CA ALA A 476 4.18 -5.16 8.57
C ALA A 476 3.44 -4.66 7.32
N LEU A 477 3.95 -3.60 6.67
CA LEU A 477 3.44 -3.11 5.39
C LEU A 477 3.65 -4.15 4.29
N GLY A 478 4.80 -4.81 4.25
CA GLY A 478 5.11 -5.87 3.29
C GLY A 478 4.16 -7.07 3.37
N LEU A 479 3.80 -7.51 4.59
CA LEU A 479 2.82 -8.59 4.80
C LEU A 479 1.43 -8.21 4.27
N ASP A 480 1.03 -6.95 4.45
CA ASP A 480 -0.22 -6.40 3.94
C ASP A 480 -0.14 -6.00 2.45
N GLN A 481 0.97 -6.34 1.78
CA GLN A 481 1.27 -6.00 0.37
C GLN A 481 1.15 -4.49 0.08
N ALA A 482 1.36 -3.66 1.09
CA ALA A 482 1.34 -2.20 1.00
C ALA A 482 2.76 -1.67 0.77
N SER A 483 2.88 -0.77 -0.20
CA SER A 483 4.10 -0.04 -0.53
C SER A 483 4.44 0.94 0.58
N SER A 484 5.65 0.83 1.14
CA SER A 484 6.19 1.80 2.11
C SER A 484 6.48 3.18 1.51
N LYS A 485 6.37 3.33 0.19
CA LYS A 485 6.60 4.58 -0.56
C LYS A 485 5.29 5.25 -0.99
N ASP A 486 4.22 4.48 -1.14
CA ASP A 486 2.92 5.01 -1.55
C ASP A 486 2.21 5.64 -0.35
N LEU A 487 1.87 6.93 -0.48
CA LEU A 487 1.26 7.71 0.60
C LEU A 487 -0.14 7.19 0.96
N ASP A 488 -0.91 6.76 -0.03
CA ASP A 488 -2.31 6.36 0.14
C ASP A 488 -2.40 4.95 0.73
N GLU A 489 -1.51 4.04 0.30
CA GLU A 489 -1.44 2.68 0.87
C GLU A 489 -0.96 2.71 2.32
N VAL A 490 0.03 3.53 2.65
CA VAL A 490 0.48 3.74 4.03
C VAL A 490 -0.64 4.36 4.88
N ALA A 491 -1.38 5.34 4.35
CA ALA A 491 -2.52 5.93 5.06
C ALA A 491 -3.65 4.91 5.28
N ALA A 492 -3.93 4.05 4.30
CA ALA A 492 -4.90 2.96 4.43
C ALA A 492 -4.45 1.94 5.49
N TRP A 493 -3.20 1.50 5.46
CA TRP A 493 -2.63 0.61 6.47
C TRP A 493 -2.68 1.22 7.88
N MET A 494 -2.30 2.50 8.02
CA MET A 494 -2.39 3.22 9.29
C MET A 494 -3.81 3.23 9.87
N ARG A 495 -4.83 3.39 9.01
CA ARG A 495 -6.24 3.30 9.42
C ARG A 495 -6.62 1.89 9.86
N ARG A 496 -6.20 0.87 9.11
CA ARG A 496 -6.60 -0.52 9.34
C ARG A 496 -5.95 -1.13 10.57
N MET A 497 -4.69 -0.81 10.86
CA MET A 497 -3.93 -1.48 11.91
C MET A 497 -3.73 -0.58 13.13
N PRO A 498 -2.75 0.35 13.21
CA PRO A 498 -2.49 1.06 14.45
C PRO A 498 -3.68 1.92 14.92
N ARG A 499 -4.47 2.54 14.02
CA ARG A 499 -5.67 3.30 14.42
C ARG A 499 -6.81 2.41 14.89
N THR A 500 -7.01 1.26 14.26
CA THR A 500 -8.02 0.28 14.72
C THR A 500 -7.67 -0.23 16.12
N ILE A 501 -6.40 -0.57 16.35
CA ILE A 501 -5.91 -0.99 17.68
C ILE A 501 -6.22 0.11 18.70
N ALA A 502 -5.75 1.34 18.46
CA ALA A 502 -5.98 2.46 19.39
C ALA A 502 -7.49 2.70 19.65
N LYS A 503 -8.32 2.69 18.60
CA LYS A 503 -9.75 2.99 18.69
C LYS A 503 -10.55 1.89 19.40
N ARG A 504 -10.26 0.62 19.11
CA ARG A 504 -11.07 -0.51 19.61
C ARG A 504 -10.62 -1.04 20.95
N THR A 505 -9.34 -0.89 21.30
CA THR A 505 -8.78 -1.46 22.53
C THR A 505 -8.42 -0.41 23.59
N GLY A 506 -8.40 0.88 23.22
CA GLY A 506 -7.98 1.97 24.10
C GLY A 506 -6.46 2.13 24.24
N ALA A 507 -5.67 1.30 23.58
CA ALA A 507 -4.22 1.27 23.74
C ALA A 507 -3.53 2.56 23.29
N ALA A 508 -2.48 2.97 24.02
CA ALA A 508 -1.43 3.75 23.40
C ALA A 508 -0.67 2.86 22.42
N VAL A 509 -0.72 3.17 21.12
CA VAL A 509 -0.03 2.38 20.10
C VAL A 509 1.30 3.03 19.79
N ILE A 510 2.41 2.30 19.78
CA ILE A 510 3.72 2.78 19.30
C ILE A 510 4.20 1.93 18.13
N ALA A 511 4.35 2.56 16.97
CA ALA A 511 4.82 1.92 15.75
C ALA A 511 6.29 2.29 15.48
N ILE A 512 7.12 1.27 15.21
CA ILE A 512 8.57 1.39 15.03
C ILE A 512 8.92 1.32 13.56
N ASP A 513 9.62 2.34 13.06
CA ASP A 513 9.96 2.48 11.65
C ASP A 513 11.45 2.74 11.44
N HIS A 514 12.01 2.21 10.35
CA HIS A 514 13.39 2.45 9.97
C HIS A 514 13.48 3.56 8.93
N VAL A 515 14.52 4.39 9.01
CA VAL A 515 14.82 5.39 8.00
C VAL A 515 15.85 4.83 7.01
N THR A 516 15.59 4.95 5.70
CA THR A 516 16.55 4.54 4.66
C THR A 516 17.76 5.50 4.59
N LYS A 517 18.95 4.93 4.38
CA LYS A 517 20.33 5.46 4.56
C LYS A 517 20.77 6.71 3.76
N ASP A 518 19.94 7.74 3.56
CA ASP A 518 20.43 9.01 3.00
C ASP A 518 20.63 10.08 4.08
N SER A 519 21.89 10.22 4.49
CA SER A 519 22.38 11.09 5.56
C SER A 519 22.24 12.60 5.31
N GLY A 520 21.85 13.02 4.10
CA GLY A 520 21.84 14.43 3.65
C GLY A 520 20.52 15.20 3.83
N SER A 521 19.39 14.56 4.10
CA SER A 521 18.06 15.20 4.15
C SER A 521 17.33 15.03 5.51
N ARG A 522 18.11 14.87 6.59
CA ARG A 522 17.70 14.49 7.97
C ARG A 522 16.86 15.52 8.76
N GLY A 523 15.99 16.31 8.12
CA GLY A 523 15.04 17.17 8.84
C GLY A 523 13.84 16.40 9.40
N ARG A 524 12.82 17.15 9.88
CA ARG A 524 11.43 16.70 10.16
C ARG A 524 10.81 15.77 9.08
N PHE A 525 11.40 15.76 7.89
CA PHE A 525 11.01 15.01 6.70
C PHE A 525 11.65 13.61 6.58
N ALA A 526 12.50 13.19 7.54
CA ALA A 526 13.10 11.85 7.59
C ALA A 526 12.12 10.74 8.00
N ILE A 527 10.91 11.12 8.45
CA ILE A 527 9.78 10.19 8.54
C ILE A 527 9.32 10.00 7.12
N GLY A 528 9.74 8.89 6.51
CA GLY A 528 9.41 8.56 5.13
C GLY A 528 7.93 8.84 4.87
N SER A 529 7.66 9.72 3.90
CA SER A 529 6.32 10.12 3.48
C SER A 529 5.58 11.07 4.46
N GLN A 530 5.15 12.24 3.96
CA GLN A 530 4.29 13.19 4.71
C GLN A 530 2.99 12.52 5.22
N ALA A 531 2.56 11.42 4.60
CA ALA A 531 1.37 10.67 5.01
C ALA A 531 1.56 9.92 6.33
N LYS A 532 2.74 9.31 6.60
CA LYS A 532 3.03 8.69 7.91
C LYS A 532 2.89 9.71 9.03
N LEU A 533 3.48 10.89 8.83
CA LEU A 533 3.35 12.01 9.76
C LEU A 533 1.91 12.51 9.88
N ALA A 534 1.16 12.63 8.79
CA ALA A 534 -0.22 13.12 8.79
C ALA A 534 -1.15 12.22 9.61
N GLY A 535 -0.97 10.89 9.48
CA GLY A 535 -1.76 9.85 10.13
C GLY A 535 -1.50 9.66 11.63
N ILE A 536 -0.51 10.33 12.22
CA ILE A 536 -0.27 10.32 13.67
C ILE A 536 -1.26 11.26 14.38
N ASP A 537 -1.88 10.77 15.45
CA ASP A 537 -2.75 11.51 16.38
C ASP A 537 -2.23 11.55 17.83
N GLY A 538 -1.13 10.86 18.15
CA GLY A 538 -0.33 11.04 19.36
C GLY A 538 0.96 11.83 19.11
N ALA A 539 2.10 11.29 19.51
CA ALA A 539 3.42 11.90 19.33
C ALA A 539 4.36 11.09 18.41
N ALA A 540 5.25 11.79 17.71
CA ALA A 540 6.29 11.21 16.86
C ALA A 540 7.68 11.52 17.43
N PHE A 541 8.52 10.50 17.56
CA PHE A 541 9.83 10.57 18.17
C PHE A 541 10.94 10.19 17.17
N VAL A 542 11.98 11.02 17.12
CA VAL A 542 13.29 10.64 16.59
C VAL A 542 14.07 9.98 17.73
N VAL A 543 14.58 8.78 17.47
CA VAL A 543 15.39 8.00 18.42
C VAL A 543 16.85 8.06 17.98
N GLU A 544 17.68 8.76 18.74
CA GLU A 544 19.09 8.99 18.43
C GLU A 544 20.00 8.35 19.50
N PRO A 545 20.92 7.44 19.15
CA PRO A 545 21.89 6.93 20.11
C PRO A 545 22.93 8.03 20.41
N ALA A 546 23.01 8.47 21.66
CA ALA A 546 24.05 9.38 22.14
C ALA A 546 25.28 8.64 22.66
N LYS A 547 25.10 7.44 23.25
CA LYS A 547 26.16 6.49 23.57
C LYS A 547 25.75 5.10 23.07
N PRO A 548 26.69 4.30 22.54
CA PRO A 548 26.38 2.96 22.04
C PRO A 548 25.68 2.09 23.07
N LEU A 549 24.69 1.32 22.63
CA LEU A 549 24.01 0.30 23.43
C LEU A 549 24.78 -1.02 23.29
N GLY A 550 24.98 -1.74 24.40
CA GLY A 550 25.64 -3.04 24.36
C GLY A 550 25.86 -3.66 25.73
N LYS A 551 26.06 -4.98 25.76
CA LYS A 551 26.38 -5.72 26.99
C LYS A 551 27.70 -5.21 27.57
N GLY A 552 27.73 -4.95 28.88
CA GLY A 552 28.90 -4.41 29.56
C GLY A 552 29.12 -2.90 29.34
N LEU A 553 28.14 -2.17 28.79
CA LEU A 553 28.23 -0.74 28.54
C LEU A 553 27.11 0.03 29.26
N ILE A 554 27.38 1.32 29.51
CA ILE A 554 26.35 2.29 29.86
C ILE A 554 26.01 3.10 28.60
N GLY A 555 24.93 2.70 27.94
CA GLY A 555 24.43 3.34 26.73
C GLY A 555 23.45 4.47 27.02
N GLU A 556 23.19 5.32 26.02
CA GLU A 556 22.29 6.45 26.15
C GLU A 556 21.57 6.72 24.82
N ILE A 557 20.24 6.83 24.88
CA ILE A 557 19.38 7.24 23.77
C ILE A 557 18.80 8.61 24.09
N VAL A 558 18.73 9.49 23.08
CA VAL A 558 18.01 10.75 23.13
C VAL A 558 16.73 10.61 22.33
N LEU A 559 15.59 10.82 22.99
CA LEU A 559 14.29 10.94 22.33
C LEU A 559 14.04 12.41 21.99
N ARG A 560 13.74 12.67 20.72
CA ARG A 560 13.36 14.00 20.25
C ARG A 560 11.96 14.00 19.68
N ILE A 561 11.11 14.92 20.13
CA ILE A 561 9.74 15.03 19.62
C ILE A 561 9.71 15.80 18.29
N ALA A 562 9.30 15.12 17.23
CA ALA A 562 9.11 15.67 15.88
C ALA A 562 7.69 16.18 15.68
N LYS A 563 6.70 15.53 16.30
CA LYS A 563 5.28 15.91 16.24
C LYS A 563 4.60 15.59 17.58
N ASP A 564 3.67 16.45 17.97
CA ASP A 564 2.85 16.32 19.16
C ASP A 564 1.45 16.83 18.77
N ARG A 565 0.49 15.92 18.61
CA ARG A 565 -0.86 16.27 18.15
C ARG A 565 -1.74 16.79 19.28
N PRO A 566 -1.80 16.16 20.47
CA PRO A 566 -2.51 16.73 21.62
C PRO A 566 -1.86 18.02 22.12
N GLY A 567 -0.54 18.14 22.01
CA GLY A 567 0.20 19.38 22.30
C GLY A 567 0.70 19.53 23.74
N SER A 568 0.52 18.51 24.59
CA SER A 568 0.87 18.56 26.01
C SER A 568 2.35 18.26 26.29
N LEU A 569 3.07 17.60 25.39
CA LEU A 569 4.46 17.17 25.61
C LEU A 569 5.48 18.27 25.33
N ARG A 570 5.26 19.11 24.31
CA ARG A 570 6.26 20.11 23.88
C ARG A 570 6.65 21.12 24.96
N ARG A 571 5.78 21.36 25.95
CA ARG A 571 6.08 22.23 27.10
C ARG A 571 7.17 21.68 28.02
N TYR A 572 7.43 20.37 27.97
CA TYR A 572 8.46 19.68 28.75
C TYR A 572 9.74 19.37 27.96
N GLY A 573 9.79 19.79 26.69
CA GLY A 573 10.93 19.61 25.81
C GLY A 573 12.01 20.67 26.00
N GLY A 574 13.24 20.32 25.64
CA GLY A 574 14.38 21.24 25.58
C GLY A 574 14.34 22.14 24.34
N GLU A 575 15.50 22.70 24.01
CA GLU A 575 15.63 23.60 22.87
C GLU A 575 15.33 22.93 21.53
N TYR A 576 14.76 23.73 20.62
CA TYR A 576 14.54 23.31 19.24
C TYR A 576 15.87 23.22 18.49
N ARG A 577 16.07 22.12 17.77
CA ARG A 577 17.09 22.05 16.72
C ARG A 577 16.59 22.74 15.45
N SER A 578 17.50 22.98 14.52
CA SER A 578 17.21 23.55 13.19
C SER A 578 16.16 22.76 12.39
N ASP A 579 16.02 21.46 12.67
CA ASP A 579 15.00 20.56 12.11
C ASP A 579 13.62 20.66 12.78
N ARG A 580 13.45 21.56 13.76
CA ARG A 580 12.24 21.78 14.57
C ARG A 580 11.86 20.64 15.53
N THR A 581 12.78 19.71 15.79
CA THR A 581 12.63 18.70 16.84
C THR A 581 13.11 19.25 18.19
N GLN A 582 12.54 18.78 19.30
CA GLN A 582 12.99 19.12 20.66
C GLN A 582 13.38 17.85 21.40
N GLU A 583 14.47 17.89 22.16
CA GLU A 583 14.78 16.81 23.10
C GLU A 583 13.65 16.70 24.13
N ILE A 584 13.08 15.51 24.33
CA ILE A 584 11.99 15.31 25.30
C ILE A 584 12.38 14.35 26.42
N ALA A 585 13.31 13.44 26.17
CA ALA A 585 13.85 12.54 27.18
C ALA A 585 15.24 12.02 26.81
N ARG A 586 16.00 11.62 27.84
CA ARG A 586 17.22 10.82 27.71
C ARG A 586 17.05 9.52 28.46
N ILE A 587 17.29 8.42 27.76
CA ILE A 587 17.18 7.07 28.31
C ILE A 587 18.57 6.51 28.47
N THR A 588 18.98 6.27 29.72
CA THR A 588 20.25 5.64 30.06
C THR A 588 20.02 4.15 30.32
N PHE A 589 20.88 3.32 29.73
CA PHE A 589 20.85 1.86 29.89
C PHE A 589 22.15 1.43 30.55
N ASP A 590 22.10 1.08 31.84
CA ASP A 590 23.21 0.44 32.52
C ASP A 590 23.09 -1.07 32.32
N SER A 591 23.94 -1.60 31.43
CA SER A 591 24.00 -3.03 31.07
C SER A 591 25.31 -3.65 31.54
N ILE A 592 25.93 -3.10 32.60
CA ILE A 592 27.18 -3.63 33.18
C ILE A 592 26.94 -5.03 33.76
N ASP A 593 25.79 -5.25 34.37
CA ASP A 593 25.33 -6.59 34.73
C ASP A 593 24.79 -7.31 33.48
N PRO A 594 25.37 -8.45 33.06
CA PRO A 594 24.92 -9.16 31.87
C PRO A 594 23.51 -9.77 32.01
N GLN A 595 22.98 -9.89 33.22
CA GLN A 595 21.64 -10.42 33.48
C GLN A 595 20.60 -9.32 33.74
N ARG A 596 21.02 -8.07 33.95
CA ARG A 596 20.13 -6.97 34.33
C ARG A 596 20.49 -5.66 33.63
N ILE A 597 19.51 -5.06 33.00
CA ILE A 597 19.59 -3.74 32.39
C ILE A 597 18.81 -2.78 33.28
N GLN A 598 19.51 -1.85 33.95
CA GLN A 598 18.86 -0.77 34.66
C GLN A 598 18.60 0.38 33.71
N VAL A 599 17.37 0.89 33.73
CA VAL A 599 16.94 1.98 32.84
C VAL A 599 16.54 3.19 33.65
N THR A 600 17.02 4.36 33.24
CA THR A 600 16.56 5.65 33.75
C THR A 600 16.10 6.50 32.57
N ILE A 601 14.88 7.02 32.63
CA ILE A 601 14.34 7.97 31.66
C ILE A 601 14.35 9.33 32.33
N SER A 602 15.25 10.22 31.91
CA SER A 602 15.37 11.57 32.46
C SER A 602 14.86 12.62 31.47
N GLY A 603 14.59 13.82 31.96
CA GLY A 603 14.24 14.95 31.12
C GLY A 603 15.34 15.43 30.18
N PRO A 604 15.03 16.39 29.29
CA PRO A 604 16.04 16.99 28.44
C PRO A 604 17.13 17.63 29.30
N LYS A 605 18.38 17.60 28.82
CA LYS A 605 19.46 18.34 29.47
C LYS A 605 19.07 19.81 29.57
N LYS A 606 18.94 20.32 30.79
CA LYS A 606 18.94 21.77 31.02
C LYS A 606 20.28 22.29 30.49
N GLY A 607 20.24 23.25 29.58
CA GLY A 607 21.45 23.76 28.92
C GLY A 607 22.49 24.20 29.95
N ASP A 608 23.52 23.39 30.14
CA ASP A 608 24.84 23.91 30.44
C ASP A 608 25.37 24.40 29.08
N PRO A 609 25.76 25.68 28.88
CA PRO A 609 26.14 26.26 27.59
C PRO A 609 27.36 25.62 26.91
N SER A 610 27.80 24.47 27.39
CA SER A 610 29.17 23.98 27.31
C SER A 610 29.24 22.50 26.91
N ALA A 611 28.32 21.96 26.11
CA ALA A 611 28.46 20.59 25.60
C ALA A 611 27.56 20.31 24.39
N ASP A 612 27.77 21.03 23.29
CA ASP A 612 27.15 20.71 22.01
C ASP A 612 27.98 19.62 21.31
N GLY A 613 27.39 18.43 21.15
CA GLY A 613 28.05 17.25 20.62
C GLY A 613 27.20 16.57 19.56
N GLY A 614 27.28 17.06 18.32
CA GLY A 614 26.80 16.38 17.11
C GLY A 614 27.72 16.74 15.95
N LEU A 615 28.76 15.90 15.75
CA LEU A 615 29.87 16.02 14.78
C LEU A 615 30.59 17.37 14.83
N ALA A 616 31.86 17.37 15.25
CA ALA A 616 32.82 18.47 15.16
C ALA A 616 32.51 19.48 14.03
N SER A 617 31.65 20.46 14.30
CA SER A 617 31.62 21.70 13.54
C SER A 617 32.83 22.43 14.07
N SER A 618 33.98 22.22 13.41
CA SER A 618 35.23 22.83 13.84
C SER A 618 34.95 24.32 14.05
N ARG A 619 35.21 24.80 15.27
CA ARG A 619 35.25 26.22 15.56
C ARG A 619 36.05 26.85 14.42
N PRO A 620 35.49 27.77 13.62
CA PRO A 620 36.14 28.22 12.39
C PRO A 620 37.24 29.22 12.74
N THR A 621 38.24 28.78 13.51
CA THR A 621 39.29 29.59 14.14
C THR A 621 40.06 30.41 13.11
N THR A 622 40.32 29.85 11.93
CA THR A 622 40.92 30.59 10.80
C THR A 622 40.03 31.72 10.29
N LEU A 623 38.70 31.53 10.23
CA LEU A 623 37.78 32.59 9.81
C LEU A 623 37.56 33.60 10.94
N MET A 624 37.53 33.17 12.20
CA MET A 624 37.47 34.05 13.37
C MET A 624 38.69 34.97 13.43
N SER A 625 39.89 34.43 13.25
CA SER A 625 41.12 35.22 13.16
C SER A 625 41.05 36.22 12.00
N ARG A 626 40.66 35.79 10.79
CA ARG A 626 40.51 36.71 9.63
C ARG A 626 39.49 37.81 9.85
N VAL A 627 38.32 37.48 10.41
CA VAL A 627 37.27 38.47 10.73
C VAL A 627 37.79 39.46 11.78
N SER A 628 38.46 38.96 12.82
CA SER A 628 39.04 39.80 13.87
C SER A 628 40.12 40.73 13.33
N THR A 629 41.01 40.24 12.45
CA THR A 629 42.04 41.05 11.77
C THR A 629 41.43 42.14 10.90
N VAL A 630 40.41 41.81 10.08
CA VAL A 630 39.71 42.81 9.26
C VAL A 630 39.07 43.89 10.14
N LEU A 631 38.43 43.51 11.24
CA LEU A 631 37.80 44.47 12.15
C LEU A 631 38.83 45.30 12.93
N HIS A 632 40.00 44.72 13.26
CA HIS A 632 41.07 45.44 13.95
C HIS A 632 41.77 46.46 13.04
N GLN A 633 41.96 46.14 11.76
CA GLN A 633 42.51 47.05 10.74
C GLN A 633 41.54 48.18 10.36
N HIS A 634 40.29 48.15 10.83
CA HIS A 634 39.27 49.16 10.57
C HIS A 634 38.70 49.76 11.87
N PRO A 635 39.45 50.62 12.60
CA PRO A 635 39.03 51.19 13.88
C PRO A 635 37.92 52.25 13.82
N GLY A 636 37.35 52.51 12.62
CA GLY A 636 36.28 53.48 12.35
C GLY A 636 34.88 53.05 12.86
N PRO A 637 33.76 53.55 12.27
CA PRO A 637 32.39 53.42 12.81
C PRO A 637 31.79 52.00 12.82
N GLY A 638 32.62 50.96 12.73
CA GLY A 638 32.22 49.55 12.64
C GLY A 638 31.78 49.13 11.23
N LEU A 639 31.97 47.86 10.91
CA LEU A 639 31.59 47.29 9.60
C LEU A 639 30.30 46.48 9.70
N THR A 640 29.48 46.50 8.66
CA THR A 640 28.29 45.63 8.58
C THR A 640 28.69 44.17 8.32
N SER A 641 27.83 43.22 8.66
CA SER A 641 28.07 41.79 8.39
C SER A 641 28.35 41.52 6.91
N ASN A 642 27.67 42.25 6.00
CA ASN A 642 27.92 42.19 4.55
C ASN A 642 29.32 42.70 4.21
N ALA A 643 29.70 43.87 4.71
CA ALA A 643 31.01 44.47 4.46
C ALA A 643 32.17 43.59 4.97
N ILE A 644 31.97 42.87 6.07
CA ILE A 644 32.94 41.89 6.60
C ILE A 644 32.99 40.66 5.70
N CYS A 645 31.83 40.13 5.29
CA CYS A 645 31.75 38.96 4.42
C CYS A 645 32.42 39.18 3.06
N ASP A 646 32.39 40.40 2.53
CA ASP A 646 33.01 40.73 1.24
C ASP A 646 34.55 40.83 1.34
N ARG A 647 35.08 41.17 2.53
CA ARG A 647 36.52 41.33 2.79
C ARG A 647 37.21 40.04 3.23
N VAL A 648 36.46 39.05 3.73
CA VAL A 648 37.02 37.77 4.20
C VAL A 648 36.75 36.66 3.19
N LYS A 649 37.78 35.93 2.74
CA LYS A 649 37.62 34.75 1.88
C LYS A 649 37.03 33.55 2.66
N GLY A 650 35.97 32.94 2.13
CA GLY A 650 35.31 31.77 2.71
C GLY A 650 33.84 31.61 2.26
N LYS A 651 33.15 30.56 2.71
CA LYS A 651 31.69 30.41 2.54
C LYS A 651 30.94 31.40 3.42
N ARG A 652 29.90 32.06 2.89
CA ARG A 652 29.17 33.16 3.57
C ARG A 652 28.61 32.75 4.94
N GLU A 653 27.96 31.59 5.02
CA GLU A 653 27.42 31.05 6.28
C GLU A 653 28.50 30.85 7.35
N ALA A 654 29.68 30.36 6.97
CA ALA A 654 30.79 30.16 7.92
C ALA A 654 31.37 31.48 8.43
N LYS A 655 31.35 32.56 7.60
CA LYS A 655 31.77 33.90 8.02
C LYS A 655 30.78 34.51 9.01
N LEU A 656 29.48 34.37 8.76
CA LEU A 656 28.43 34.87 9.65
C LEU A 656 28.50 34.17 11.03
N ARG A 657 28.70 32.85 11.04
CA ARG A 657 28.96 32.11 12.29
C ARG A 657 30.21 32.59 13.01
N ALA A 658 31.32 32.84 12.29
CA ALA A 658 32.53 33.38 12.92
C ALA A 658 32.30 34.76 13.55
N ILE A 659 31.50 35.63 12.92
CA ILE A 659 31.13 36.95 13.48
C ILE A 659 30.30 36.77 14.75
N GLU A 660 29.30 35.88 14.76
CA GLU A 660 28.46 35.61 15.93
C GLU A 660 29.28 35.09 17.12
N ILE A 661 30.18 34.14 16.88
CA ILE A 661 31.06 33.59 17.93
C ILE A 661 31.99 34.69 18.50
N LEU A 662 32.57 35.54 17.65
CA LEU A 662 33.42 36.64 18.11
C LEU A 662 32.65 37.70 18.90
N VAL A 663 31.36 37.91 18.60
CA VAL A 663 30.48 38.78 19.37
C VAL A 663 30.13 38.16 20.72
N SER A 664 29.74 36.88 20.75
CA SER A 664 29.40 36.19 22.00
C SER A 664 30.60 36.06 22.94
N GLU A 665 31.81 35.90 22.41
CA GLU A 665 33.05 35.76 23.19
C GLU A 665 33.74 37.11 23.51
N GLY A 666 33.10 38.24 23.15
CA GLY A 666 33.58 39.58 23.49
C GLY A 666 34.86 40.01 22.77
N PHE A 667 35.19 39.40 21.62
CA PHE A 667 36.24 39.89 20.73
C PHE A 667 35.75 41.04 19.84
N VAL A 668 34.45 41.06 19.55
CA VAL A 668 33.80 42.02 18.66
C VAL A 668 32.57 42.62 19.34
N GLU A 669 32.46 43.94 19.31
CA GLU A 669 31.27 44.67 19.74
C GLU A 669 30.29 44.77 18.57
N ARG A 670 29.00 44.54 18.81
CA ARG A 670 27.93 44.76 17.82
C ARG A 670 27.04 45.92 18.25
N THR A 671 27.06 47.00 17.49
CA THR A 671 26.19 48.16 17.69
C THR A 671 24.98 48.06 16.77
N THR A 672 23.80 48.33 17.32
CA THR A 672 22.54 48.31 16.57
C THR A 672 22.07 49.75 16.36
N THR A 673 21.88 50.16 15.11
CA THR A 673 21.29 51.46 14.76
C THR A 673 19.97 51.26 14.05
N THR A 674 18.90 51.85 14.59
CA THR A 674 17.55 51.78 14.02
C THR A 674 17.19 53.14 13.43
N LYS A 675 16.85 53.18 12.14
CA LYS A 675 16.36 54.40 11.47
C LYS A 675 15.08 54.07 10.70
N GLY A 676 13.93 54.46 11.26
CA GLY A 676 12.62 54.01 10.78
C GLY A 676 12.41 52.50 11.00
N SER A 677 11.88 51.79 10.00
CA SER A 677 11.67 50.33 10.03
C SER A 677 12.93 49.50 9.74
N ARG A 678 14.08 50.14 9.53
CA ARG A 678 15.33 49.48 9.14
C ARG A 678 16.32 49.45 10.32
N THR A 679 16.71 48.23 10.71
CA THR A 679 17.75 47.96 11.72
C THR A 679 19.04 47.57 11.03
N THR A 680 20.14 48.26 11.36
CA THR A 680 21.47 47.97 10.83
C THR A 680 22.42 47.60 11.96
N TYR A 681 23.18 46.50 11.78
CA TYR A 681 24.20 46.05 12.72
C TYR A 681 25.59 46.41 12.20
N THR A 682 26.37 47.14 13.00
CA THR A 682 27.80 47.38 12.76
C THR A 682 28.63 46.66 13.81
N HIS A 683 29.82 46.20 13.42
CA HIS A 683 30.70 45.39 14.24
C HIS A 683 32.06 46.08 14.36
N ARG A 684 32.61 46.16 15.57
CA ARG A 684 33.91 46.79 15.85
C ARG A 684 34.77 45.84 16.67
N SER A 685 36.07 45.80 16.39
CA SER A 685 37.01 44.99 17.18
C SER A 685 37.15 45.58 18.59
N ILE A 686 36.95 44.76 19.62
CA ILE A 686 37.29 45.07 21.02
C ILE A 686 38.72 44.59 21.29
N ARG A 687 39.03 43.35 20.87
CA ARG A 687 40.34 42.72 21.01
C ARG A 687 40.59 41.74 19.85
N VAL A 688 41.86 41.57 19.50
CA VAL A 688 42.25 40.68 18.39
C VAL A 688 42.11 39.22 18.85
N TYR A 689 41.44 38.41 18.03
CA TYR A 689 41.43 36.96 18.18
C TYR A 689 42.74 36.40 17.63
N PRO A 690 43.53 35.68 18.44
CA PRO A 690 44.86 35.21 18.04
C PRO A 690 44.80 34.23 16.87
N GLU A 691 45.89 34.09 16.12
CA GLU A 691 45.94 33.11 15.04
C GLU A 691 45.84 31.68 15.59
N PRO A 692 45.31 30.71 14.82
CA PRO A 692 45.21 29.32 15.26
C PRO A 692 46.53 28.70 15.73
N ALA A 693 47.68 29.22 15.29
CA ALA A 693 49.01 28.78 15.70
C ALA A 693 49.35 29.17 17.16
N ASP A 694 48.82 30.30 17.65
CA ASP A 694 49.10 30.82 18.99
C ASP A 694 48.27 30.11 20.07
N LEU A 695 47.07 29.65 19.72
CA LEU A 695 46.17 28.90 20.63
C LEU A 695 46.71 27.51 21.01
N ALA A 696 47.69 26.98 20.27
CA ALA A 696 48.34 25.71 20.56
C ALA A 696 49.41 25.80 21.66
N GLN A 697 49.93 27.01 21.97
CA GLN A 697 51.00 27.19 22.95
C GLN A 697 50.49 27.44 24.38
N GLU A 698 49.26 27.93 24.57
CA GLU A 698 48.71 28.24 25.90
C GLU A 698 48.13 27.03 26.66
N ARG A 699 48.09 25.83 26.05
CA ARG A 699 47.61 24.60 26.71
C ARG A 699 48.77 23.70 27.15
N THR A 700 49.59 24.17 28.09
CA THR A 700 50.49 23.29 28.85
C THR A 700 50.16 23.42 30.35
N PRO A 701 49.60 22.39 31.03
CA PRO A 701 49.36 22.45 32.46
C PRO A 701 50.69 22.39 33.23
N GLY A 702 50.88 23.31 34.18
CA GLY A 702 52.04 23.36 35.05
C GLY A 702 52.18 22.09 35.90
N ALA A 703 53.29 21.37 35.71
CA ALA A 703 53.74 20.34 36.63
C ALA A 703 54.39 21.01 37.85
N LEU A 704 53.75 20.87 39.01
CA LEU A 704 54.36 21.10 40.31
C LEU A 704 55.52 20.10 40.49
N GLY A 705 56.74 20.61 40.59
CA GLY A 705 57.93 19.80 40.82
C GLY A 705 58.04 19.32 42.28
N PRO A 706 58.69 18.17 42.54
CA PRO A 706 59.10 17.78 43.88
C PRO A 706 60.40 18.50 44.26
N GLY A 707 60.39 19.22 45.38
CA GLY A 707 61.60 19.72 46.04
C GLY A 707 62.13 18.70 47.06
N SER A 708 63.34 18.22 46.78
CA SER A 708 64.31 17.40 47.57
C SER A 708 64.59 17.90 49.00
N PRO A 709 65.30 17.15 49.89
CA PRO A 709 66.21 16.01 49.65
C PRO A 709 65.80 14.64 50.15
#